data_AF-Q9GYH7-F1
#
_entry.id   AF-Q9GYH7-F1
#
_cell.length_a   1.000
_cell.length_b   1.000
_cell.length_c   1.000
_cell.angle_alpha   90.00
_cell.angle_beta   90.00
_cell.angle_gamma   90.00
#
_symmetry.space_group_name_H-M   'P 1'
#
loop_
_entity.id
_entity.type
_entity.pdbx_description
1 polymer ?
#
loop_
_entity_poly.entity_id
_entity_poly.type
_entity_poly.pdbx_seq_one_letter_code
_entity_poly.pdbx_strand_id
1 'polypeptide(L)'
;MADIIERIRSQDEYREFYELATKIRNQKLLTDAELHSLNRHQQEVSDNEIKLLTEAWRSSYWNNVGRQLKNQALEPTIACRLLKEISETEALPAYKHVGHHFSTLDQLLTILYNEPQSVAELLNSIDRNDITSNDSTIQVLFHLVYSCALYPEDELKIAQVVCNLLKLQLYRSGSEMRTILRKETSISTRFYKHFVELIHPTMVYLTKALRKGVLDVIQLGSFWLDIDAKQSTARFLRDNKQNEDRLPEYRALVVSKLVDFVDTFLENISKALPMLPPNLNWIIRDIFCSLYEVVDDVSAIELSHACKDMIVSNLICPAIISPQKFGVVDNDVRVGTIVNHNLVQIAMIIQMISLREFESPPEEYKEFLSQCRNTHLISEMMDALLVEKLAPDVEITSLIANGTAESDMATKSSFVGTVADVNVLIKIIRNAPSTSDAKLSRILSVCDKLPATISSTTQKSHFDNLEASPKISTLRNIHRKVQHSFKRTGDSFNDINELGAKQGEALAFGKENFDLFYLEYSPKNYKDVAEADRLKKKAEERRQLADLEKLLEPTPAPKETPVENNLIDFSSGSAETNSEHLSDSTSVSPEPLTSTEELQIGDQGVGGEQRGKLAKLKSLSDRMKKGITQSNTLSDIREHLRRSGSFVKPPPSGIPTSSSEQNLPDVATGPRDDILAKYASISSIKEQKPALGNLIDGTASASSTPRKEPLEPYYSSENLVGCRAFQDTLRKMITVLGNISYLPRIGYRNETKQNEWDKKVLLGRFLDGVLVETEHRREYGLAAQLREVKRCIELFEHAGVEILMDHLKLNEAEQDKIVNGMREERASLMRKSNDISSLEQRVLLNRRLTEQILVDFLMRTFLETGFNNKHTVGKTQEVTAVLKFYDEFKYLRAQDERAEFLKNLLTFLRDRLMQNVDWNFATDTMMSRAMTTIERYVIFAVYDNAFYPNRDADHHRDKLLRGTIAKVSDVVTPVNDFLKIPEHLHGEAPWPSAQAELSMLDIYVTAQDKLNCVVRCCDVINNLVALSSKNAVASADDLTPVLVFVIIKANPRALLSNVQFVETFAGDRIESGRDAYYWVNFKSAVEYIKTIL
;
A
#
# COMPACT_ATOMS: atom_id res chain seq x y z
N MET A 1 33.07 -34.13 -39.09
CA MET A 1 31.97 -33.67 -39.98
C MET A 1 31.62 -32.22 -39.70
N ALA A 2 31.37 -31.84 -38.44
CA ALA A 2 31.22 -30.43 -38.03
C ALA A 2 32.40 -29.55 -38.51
N ASP A 3 33.65 -29.97 -38.31
CA ASP A 3 34.83 -29.21 -38.77
C ASP A 3 34.90 -29.06 -40.29
N ILE A 4 34.41 -30.05 -41.05
CA ILE A 4 34.34 -29.97 -42.51
C ILE A 4 33.28 -28.97 -42.92
N ILE A 5 32.10 -29.01 -42.28
CA ILE A 5 31.03 -28.04 -42.48
C ILE A 5 31.52 -26.64 -42.11
N GLU A 6 32.28 -26.50 -41.02
CA GLU A 6 32.80 -25.21 -40.57
C GLU A 6 33.90 -24.70 -41.51
N ARG A 7 34.78 -25.57 -42.02
CA ARG A 7 35.73 -25.23 -43.09
C ARG A 7 35.05 -24.82 -44.39
N ILE A 8 33.95 -25.47 -44.77
CA ILE A 8 33.18 -25.09 -45.96
C ILE A 8 32.48 -23.76 -45.72
N ARG A 9 31.91 -23.54 -44.53
CA ARG A 9 31.28 -22.27 -44.15
C ARG A 9 32.28 -21.13 -44.03
N SER A 10 33.52 -21.40 -43.60
CA SER A 10 34.57 -20.37 -43.53
C SER A 10 35.08 -19.95 -44.91
N GLN A 11 34.73 -20.68 -45.98
CA GLN A 11 35.01 -20.29 -47.35
C GLN A 11 33.93 -19.37 -47.94
N ASP A 12 32.80 -19.17 -47.25
CA ASP A 12 31.77 -18.23 -47.70
C ASP A 12 32.17 -16.79 -47.36
N GLU A 13 32.68 -16.07 -48.34
CA GLU A 13 33.08 -14.65 -48.22
C GLU A 13 31.90 -13.74 -47.81
N TYR A 14 30.64 -14.16 -47.99
CA TYR A 14 29.47 -13.37 -47.60
C TYR A 14 29.01 -13.60 -46.15
N ARG A 15 29.59 -14.59 -45.45
CA ARG A 15 29.15 -15.02 -44.12
C ARG A 15 29.09 -13.88 -43.11
N GLU A 16 30.10 -13.01 -43.08
CA GLU A 16 30.15 -11.89 -42.12
C GLU A 16 28.97 -10.93 -42.29
N PHE A 17 28.51 -10.68 -43.53
CA PHE A 17 27.37 -9.81 -43.80
C PHE A 17 26.05 -10.47 -43.40
N TYR A 18 25.90 -11.78 -43.62
CA TYR A 18 24.74 -12.53 -43.13
C TYR A 18 24.66 -12.53 -41.61
N GLU A 19 25.78 -12.79 -40.94
CA GLU A 19 25.85 -12.80 -39.48
C GLU A 19 25.52 -11.41 -38.92
N LEU A 20 26.12 -10.36 -39.48
CA LEU A 20 25.86 -8.98 -39.08
C LEU A 20 24.40 -8.58 -39.31
N ALA A 21 23.85 -8.83 -40.49
CA ALA A 21 22.46 -8.49 -40.78
C ALA A 21 21.47 -9.29 -39.91
N THR A 22 21.74 -10.57 -39.67
CA THR A 22 20.92 -11.42 -38.78
C THR A 22 20.97 -10.90 -37.35
N LYS A 23 22.15 -10.50 -36.86
CA LYS A 23 22.32 -9.91 -35.52
C LYS A 23 21.58 -8.59 -35.38
N ILE A 24 21.77 -7.64 -36.29
CA ILE A 24 21.07 -6.33 -36.29
C ILE A 24 19.55 -6.55 -36.27
N ARG A 25 19.05 -7.48 -37.09
CA ARG A 25 17.63 -7.85 -37.10
C ARG A 25 17.14 -8.42 -35.77
N ASN A 26 17.86 -9.39 -35.20
CA ASN A 26 17.48 -10.00 -33.93
C ASN A 26 17.50 -8.98 -32.78
N GLN A 27 18.49 -8.08 -32.76
CA GLN A 27 18.56 -6.98 -31.79
C GLN A 27 17.40 -6.02 -31.94
N LYS A 28 17.07 -5.60 -33.17
CA LYS A 28 15.90 -4.75 -33.39
C LYS A 28 14.61 -5.40 -32.89
N LEU A 29 14.37 -6.67 -33.24
CA LEU A 29 13.20 -7.41 -32.79
C LEU A 29 13.13 -7.48 -31.25
N LEU A 30 14.27 -7.67 -30.60
CA LEU A 30 14.38 -7.69 -29.15
C LEU A 30 14.11 -6.31 -28.53
N THR A 31 14.71 -5.25 -29.08
CA THR A 31 14.50 -3.86 -28.65
C THR A 31 13.04 -3.45 -28.79
N ASP A 32 12.42 -3.75 -29.93
CA ASP A 32 11.00 -3.49 -30.16
C ASP A 32 10.14 -4.27 -29.17
N ALA A 33 10.39 -5.56 -28.94
CA ALA A 33 9.63 -6.36 -27.99
C ALA A 33 9.75 -5.85 -26.53
N GLU A 34 10.96 -5.48 -26.11
CA GLU A 34 11.22 -4.94 -24.77
C GLU A 34 10.55 -3.57 -24.59
N LEU A 35 10.60 -2.71 -25.60
CA LEU A 35 9.89 -1.44 -25.60
C LEU A 35 8.37 -1.62 -25.47
N HIS A 36 7.75 -2.44 -26.32
CA HIS A 36 6.30 -2.65 -26.26
C HIS A 36 5.90 -3.21 -24.89
N SER A 37 6.71 -4.10 -24.34
CA SER A 37 6.55 -4.60 -22.98
C SER A 37 6.65 -3.46 -21.95
N LEU A 38 7.66 -2.59 -22.03
CA LEU A 38 7.87 -1.50 -21.07
C LEU A 38 6.70 -0.51 -21.06
N ASN A 39 6.26 -0.05 -22.24
CA ASN A 39 5.09 0.83 -22.38
C ASN A 39 3.83 0.21 -21.78
N ARG A 40 3.62 -1.10 -21.99
CA ARG A 40 2.50 -1.82 -21.39
C ARG A 40 2.55 -1.81 -19.86
N HIS A 41 3.69 -2.18 -19.27
CA HIS A 41 3.83 -2.22 -17.80
C HIS A 41 3.77 -0.83 -17.18
N GLN A 42 4.25 0.20 -17.87
CA GLN A 42 4.14 1.58 -17.41
C GLN A 42 2.68 2.04 -17.31
N GLN A 43 1.88 1.77 -18.35
CA GLN A 43 0.44 2.06 -18.32
C GLN A 43 -0.29 1.26 -17.23
N GLU A 44 -0.02 -0.04 -17.13
CA GLU A 44 -0.61 -0.92 -16.11
C GLU A 44 -0.31 -0.41 -14.68
N VAL A 45 0.92 0.02 -14.41
CA VAL A 45 1.30 0.60 -13.13
C VAL A 45 0.52 1.88 -12.86
N SER A 46 0.48 2.82 -13.81
CA SER A 46 -0.26 4.09 -13.66
C SER A 46 -1.75 3.87 -13.38
N ASP A 47 -2.39 2.95 -14.10
CA ASP A 47 -3.82 2.62 -13.90
C ASP A 47 -4.05 1.98 -12.52
N ASN A 48 -3.16 1.11 -12.07
CA ASN A 48 -3.26 0.46 -10.77
C ASN A 48 -3.00 1.45 -9.62
N GLU A 49 -2.13 2.44 -9.79
CA GLU A 49 -1.90 3.50 -8.80
C GLU A 49 -3.16 4.35 -8.57
N ILE A 50 -3.83 4.78 -9.64
CA ILE A 50 -5.06 5.58 -9.51
C ILE A 50 -6.16 4.76 -8.84
N LYS A 51 -6.31 3.48 -9.20
CA LYS A 51 -7.25 2.56 -8.54
C LYS A 51 -6.95 2.40 -7.05
N LEU A 52 -5.68 2.19 -6.70
CA LEU A 52 -5.24 2.05 -5.31
C LEU A 52 -5.54 3.31 -4.49
N LEU A 53 -5.20 4.49 -5.02
CA LEU A 53 -5.46 5.76 -4.34
C LEU A 53 -6.96 6.04 -4.18
N THR A 54 -7.76 5.71 -5.21
CA THR A 54 -9.23 5.81 -5.15
C THR A 54 -9.78 4.92 -4.04
N GLU A 55 -9.30 3.67 -3.96
CA GLU A 55 -9.75 2.72 -2.93
C GLU A 55 -9.30 3.13 -1.53
N ALA A 56 -8.09 3.68 -1.39
CA ALA A 56 -7.59 4.24 -0.13
C ALA A 56 -8.47 5.41 0.34
N TRP A 57 -8.84 6.32 -0.56
CA TRP A 57 -9.76 7.42 -0.27
C TRP A 57 -11.13 6.88 0.20
N ARG A 58 -11.72 5.93 -0.54
CA ARG A 58 -13.00 5.30 -0.16
C ARG A 58 -12.92 4.67 1.23
N SER A 59 -11.89 3.87 1.50
CA SER A 59 -11.68 3.23 2.80
C SER A 59 -11.54 4.26 3.93
N SER A 60 -10.83 5.35 3.69
CA SER A 60 -10.67 6.42 4.69
C SER A 60 -11.97 7.19 4.92
N TYR A 61 -12.74 7.46 3.86
CA TYR A 61 -14.05 8.09 3.98
C TYR A 61 -15.04 7.22 4.74
N TRP A 62 -15.03 5.91 4.55
CA TRP A 62 -15.85 4.96 5.33
C TRP A 62 -15.55 5.04 6.84
N ASN A 63 -14.27 5.17 7.22
CA ASN A 63 -13.89 5.40 8.62
C ASN A 63 -14.47 6.71 9.15
N ASN A 64 -14.48 7.76 8.34
CA ASN A 64 -15.10 9.03 8.72
C ASN A 64 -16.63 8.91 8.90
N VAL A 65 -17.32 8.20 8.02
CA VAL A 65 -18.76 7.89 8.18
C VAL A 65 -19.00 7.19 9.52
N GLY A 66 -18.14 6.23 9.89
CA GLY A 66 -18.22 5.55 11.18
C GLY A 66 -18.01 6.47 12.38
N ARG A 67 -17.09 7.44 12.27
CA ARG A 67 -16.89 8.47 13.29
C ARG A 67 -18.11 9.37 13.43
N GLN A 68 -18.71 9.80 12.31
CA GLN A 68 -19.91 10.64 12.31
C GLN A 68 -21.13 9.93 12.90
N LEU A 69 -21.32 8.64 12.61
CA LEU A 69 -22.37 7.82 13.21
C LEU A 69 -22.20 7.69 14.73
N LYS A 70 -20.97 7.43 15.20
CA LYS A 70 -20.67 7.34 16.65
C LYS A 70 -20.92 8.66 17.38
N ASN A 71 -20.58 9.78 16.75
CA ASN A 71 -20.82 11.12 17.30
C ASN A 71 -22.26 11.61 17.10
N GLN A 72 -23.17 10.80 16.54
CA GLN A 72 -24.56 11.18 16.21
C GLN A 72 -24.67 12.37 15.26
N ALA A 73 -23.63 12.64 14.48
CA ALA A 73 -23.61 13.68 13.45
C ALA A 73 -24.26 13.23 12.13
N LEU A 74 -24.38 11.91 11.92
CA LEU A 74 -25.02 11.30 10.76
C LEU A 74 -26.16 10.40 11.22
N GLU A 75 -27.31 10.46 10.55
CA GLU A 75 -28.41 9.54 10.81
C GLU A 75 -28.09 8.12 10.29
N PRO A 76 -28.32 7.06 11.08
CA PRO A 76 -28.08 5.67 10.66
C PRO A 76 -28.88 5.24 9.42
N THR A 77 -30.02 5.87 9.16
CA THR A 77 -30.90 5.60 8.01
C THR A 77 -30.15 5.84 6.70
N ILE A 78 -29.52 6.99 6.52
CA ILE A 78 -28.86 7.36 5.26
C ILE A 78 -27.51 6.69 5.01
N ALA A 79 -26.96 5.97 6.00
CA ALA A 79 -25.61 5.43 5.97
C ALA A 79 -25.37 4.49 4.77
N CYS A 80 -26.28 3.54 4.50
CA CYS A 80 -26.09 2.57 3.41
C CYS A 80 -26.06 3.23 2.03
N ARG A 81 -26.94 4.22 1.81
CA ARG A 81 -26.98 5.01 0.58
C ARG A 81 -25.71 5.82 0.39
N LEU A 82 -25.21 6.45 1.45
CA LEU A 82 -23.94 7.18 1.43
C LEU A 82 -22.75 6.26 1.13
N LEU A 83 -22.67 5.09 1.78
CA LEU A 83 -21.61 4.10 1.54
C LEU A 83 -21.61 3.59 0.10
N LYS A 84 -22.79 3.39 -0.49
CA LYS A 84 -22.92 3.02 -1.90
C LYS A 84 -22.41 4.13 -2.83
N GLU A 85 -22.83 5.37 -2.61
CA GLU A 85 -22.36 6.51 -3.41
C GLU A 85 -20.83 6.62 -3.36
N ILE A 86 -20.23 6.46 -2.18
CA ILE A 86 -18.77 6.43 -2.01
C ILE A 86 -18.13 5.27 -2.78
N SER A 87 -18.75 4.09 -2.79
CA SER A 87 -18.20 2.93 -3.51
C SER A 87 -18.22 3.08 -5.03
N GLU A 88 -19.13 3.91 -5.55
CA GLU A 88 -19.33 4.16 -6.98
C GLU A 88 -18.51 5.37 -7.50
N THR A 89 -17.78 6.09 -6.64
CA THR A 89 -16.96 7.24 -7.07
C THR A 89 -15.80 6.83 -7.97
N GLU A 90 -15.54 7.60 -9.02
CA GLU A 90 -14.40 7.38 -9.91
C GLU A 90 -13.48 8.61 -9.89
N ALA A 91 -12.17 8.39 -9.73
CA ALA A 91 -11.20 9.46 -9.78
C ALA A 91 -10.94 9.87 -11.23
N LEU A 92 -11.24 11.14 -11.56
CA LEU A 92 -10.99 11.72 -12.87
C LEU A 92 -9.81 12.70 -12.86
N PRO A 93 -9.19 13.02 -14.01
CA PRO A 93 -8.16 14.05 -14.05
C PRO A 93 -8.68 15.40 -13.53
N ALA A 94 -7.90 16.07 -12.68
CA ALA A 94 -8.32 17.30 -12.00
C ALA A 94 -8.80 18.42 -12.93
N TYR A 95 -8.25 18.56 -14.15
CA TYR A 95 -8.69 19.58 -15.10
C TYR A 95 -10.18 19.44 -15.49
N LYS A 96 -10.80 18.26 -15.30
CA LYS A 96 -12.23 18.04 -15.58
C LYS A 96 -13.15 18.63 -14.50
N HIS A 97 -12.69 18.69 -13.25
CA HIS A 97 -13.48 19.17 -12.11
C HIS A 97 -13.07 20.58 -11.65
N VAL A 98 -11.77 20.85 -11.64
CA VAL A 98 -11.15 22.09 -11.13
C VAL A 98 -10.92 23.11 -12.26
N GLY A 99 -11.10 22.72 -13.52
CA GLY A 99 -10.91 23.57 -14.68
C GLY A 99 -9.48 24.12 -14.74
N HIS A 100 -9.34 25.43 -15.00
CA HIS A 100 -8.03 26.09 -15.14
C HIS A 100 -7.24 26.26 -13.84
N HIS A 101 -7.83 25.99 -12.67
CA HIS A 101 -7.15 26.16 -11.38
C HIS A 101 -6.25 24.97 -10.99
N PHE A 102 -6.26 23.88 -11.78
CA PHE A 102 -5.55 22.64 -11.45
C PHE A 102 -4.05 22.82 -11.25
N SER A 103 -3.38 23.71 -12.01
CA SER A 103 -1.94 23.96 -11.88
C SER A 103 -1.59 24.74 -10.61
N THR A 104 -2.46 25.67 -10.20
CA THR A 104 -2.29 26.40 -8.93
C THR A 104 -2.56 25.48 -7.76
N LEU A 105 -3.54 24.59 -7.88
CA LEU A 105 -3.82 23.55 -6.89
C LEU A 105 -2.63 22.59 -6.77
N ASP A 106 -2.08 22.10 -7.88
CA ASP A 106 -0.86 21.25 -7.88
C ASP A 106 0.30 21.94 -7.16
N GLN A 107 0.54 23.23 -7.46
CA GLN A 107 1.56 24.02 -6.77
C GLN A 107 1.29 24.10 -5.25
N LEU A 108 0.06 24.36 -4.83
CA LEU A 108 -0.31 24.46 -3.41
C LEU A 108 -0.10 23.12 -2.69
N LEU A 109 -0.62 22.02 -3.26
CA LEU A 109 -0.50 20.69 -2.67
C LEU A 109 0.96 20.22 -2.61
N THR A 110 1.75 20.51 -3.65
CA THR A 110 3.18 20.21 -3.69
C THR A 110 3.95 20.96 -2.59
N ILE A 111 3.59 22.21 -2.28
CA ILE A 111 4.19 22.96 -1.17
C ILE A 111 3.79 22.31 0.17
N LEU A 112 2.49 22.08 0.40
CA LEU A 112 1.99 21.48 1.64
C LEU A 112 2.57 20.10 1.93
N TYR A 113 2.75 19.28 0.89
CA TYR A 113 3.33 17.93 1.01
C TYR A 113 4.82 17.97 1.39
N ASN A 114 5.58 18.86 0.76
CA ASN A 114 7.04 18.93 0.96
C ASN A 114 7.45 19.76 2.20
N GLU A 115 6.56 20.62 2.73
CA GLU A 115 6.84 21.51 3.88
C GLU A 115 5.99 21.14 5.13
N PRO A 116 6.19 19.95 5.76
CA PRO A 116 5.38 19.48 6.89
C PRO A 116 5.48 20.36 8.15
N GLN A 117 6.62 21.03 8.36
CA GLN A 117 6.79 22.01 9.44
C GLN A 117 5.82 23.20 9.29
N SER A 118 5.70 23.75 8.08
CA SER A 118 4.80 24.86 7.80
C SER A 118 3.34 24.45 7.88
N VAL A 119 3.01 23.20 7.58
CA VAL A 119 1.68 22.62 7.84
C VAL A 119 1.41 22.54 9.34
N ALA A 120 2.38 22.10 10.16
CA ALA A 120 2.22 22.07 11.62
C ALA A 120 2.01 23.49 12.20
N GLU A 121 2.75 24.49 11.72
CA GLU A 121 2.58 25.89 12.13
C GLU A 121 1.21 26.45 11.71
N LEU A 122 0.78 26.16 10.48
CA LEU A 122 -0.56 26.49 9.99
C LEU A 122 -1.63 25.91 10.92
N LEU A 123 -1.57 24.61 11.21
CA LEU A 123 -2.52 23.91 12.08
C LEU A 123 -2.51 24.48 13.50
N ASN A 124 -1.34 24.81 14.04
CA ASN A 124 -1.23 25.42 15.36
C ASN A 124 -1.87 26.81 15.41
N SER A 125 -1.81 27.57 14.32
CA SER A 125 -2.38 28.93 14.24
C SER A 125 -3.92 28.96 14.15
N ILE A 126 -4.53 27.89 13.64
CA ILE A 126 -5.98 27.77 13.46
C ILE A 126 -6.69 27.01 14.59
N ASP A 127 -5.95 26.34 15.47
CA ASP A 127 -6.54 25.49 16.51
C ASP A 127 -7.39 26.31 17.49
N ARG A 128 -8.70 26.10 17.44
CA ARG A 128 -9.69 26.69 18.36
C ARG A 128 -10.20 25.70 19.41
N ASN A 129 -9.62 24.50 19.50
CA ASN A 129 -10.13 23.38 20.29
C ASN A 129 -11.58 22.97 19.92
N ASP A 130 -12.02 23.23 18.68
CA ASP A 130 -13.30 22.72 18.17
C ASP A 130 -13.08 21.33 17.55
N ILE A 131 -13.63 20.32 18.21
CA ILE A 131 -13.53 18.91 17.85
C ILE A 131 -13.99 18.66 16.40
N THR A 132 -15.10 19.26 15.98
CA THR A 132 -15.71 18.98 14.68
C THR A 132 -14.90 19.60 13.54
N SER A 133 -14.49 20.86 13.70
CA SER A 133 -13.60 21.54 12.76
C SER A 133 -12.23 20.86 12.67
N ASN A 134 -11.65 20.46 13.81
CA ASN A 134 -10.36 19.77 13.84
C ASN A 134 -10.42 18.43 13.10
N ASP A 135 -11.49 17.65 13.30
CA ASP A 135 -11.70 16.37 12.62
C ASP A 135 -11.83 16.49 11.09
N SER A 136 -12.51 17.55 10.62
CA SER A 136 -12.64 17.83 9.19
C SER A 136 -11.32 18.30 8.59
N THR A 137 -10.56 19.11 9.31
CA THR A 137 -9.25 19.62 8.88
C THR A 137 -8.23 18.49 8.74
N ILE A 138 -8.15 17.62 9.75
CA ILE A 138 -7.26 16.46 9.74
C ILE A 138 -7.62 15.55 8.57
N GLN A 139 -8.91 15.28 8.35
CA GLN A 139 -9.37 14.43 7.25
C GLN A 139 -8.96 14.99 5.89
N VAL A 140 -9.16 16.29 5.64
CA VAL A 140 -8.81 16.92 4.36
C VAL A 140 -7.31 16.84 4.10
N LEU A 141 -6.46 17.11 5.10
CA LEU A 141 -5.02 16.97 4.93
C LEU A 141 -4.61 15.51 4.70
N PHE A 142 -5.19 14.59 5.46
CA PHE A 142 -4.91 13.17 5.34
C PHE A 142 -5.30 12.63 3.96
N HIS A 143 -6.45 13.04 3.41
CA HIS A 143 -6.93 12.64 2.07
C HIS A 143 -6.14 13.35 0.97
N LEU A 144 -6.25 14.68 0.89
CA LEU A 144 -5.85 15.47 -0.26
C LEU A 144 -4.34 15.72 -0.34
N VAL A 145 -3.66 15.86 0.79
CA VAL A 145 -2.21 16.18 0.83
C VAL A 145 -1.38 14.91 0.99
N TYR A 146 -1.75 14.03 1.93
CA TYR A 146 -0.93 12.88 2.32
C TYR A 146 -1.45 11.51 1.83
N SER A 147 -2.34 11.48 0.83
CA SER A 147 -2.79 10.25 0.15
C SER A 147 -3.18 9.11 1.09
N CYS A 148 -3.84 9.44 2.20
CA CYS A 148 -4.24 8.50 3.25
C CYS A 148 -3.10 7.69 3.90
N ALA A 149 -1.88 8.24 3.95
CA ALA A 149 -0.70 7.55 4.50
C ALA A 149 -0.42 6.21 3.80
N LEU A 150 -0.58 6.18 2.48
CA LEU A 150 -0.46 4.96 1.68
C LEU A 150 1.00 4.56 1.47
N TYR A 151 1.84 5.52 1.09
CA TYR A 151 3.25 5.29 0.84
C TYR A 151 4.08 5.50 2.12
N PRO A 152 5.21 4.81 2.29
CA PRO A 152 6.06 5.00 3.46
C PRO A 152 6.56 6.44 3.62
N GLU A 153 6.78 7.16 2.51
CA GLU A 153 7.10 8.58 2.55
C GLU A 153 5.93 9.44 3.07
N ASP A 154 4.68 9.15 2.66
CA ASP A 154 3.50 9.84 3.19
C ASP A 154 3.38 9.63 4.72
N GLU A 155 3.60 8.40 5.19
CA GLU A 155 3.59 8.08 6.63
C GLU A 155 4.61 8.92 7.40
N LEU A 156 5.82 9.09 6.83
CA LEU A 156 6.86 9.94 7.41
C LEU A 156 6.48 11.42 7.40
N LYS A 157 5.94 11.95 6.30
CA LYS A 157 5.49 13.35 6.23
C LYS A 157 4.42 13.66 7.27
N ILE A 158 3.44 12.77 7.45
CA ILE A 158 2.42 12.92 8.49
C ILE A 158 3.06 12.85 9.88
N ALA A 159 3.99 11.92 10.10
CA ALA A 159 4.72 11.83 11.36
C ALA A 159 5.45 13.15 11.67
N GLN A 160 6.08 13.79 10.68
CA GLN A 160 6.72 15.10 10.83
C GLN A 160 5.71 16.19 11.20
N VAL A 161 4.52 16.23 10.57
CA VAL A 161 3.46 17.18 10.94
C VAL A 161 3.04 16.96 12.40
N VAL A 162 2.74 15.72 12.77
CA VAL A 162 2.30 15.35 14.13
C VAL A 162 3.37 15.68 15.16
N CYS A 163 4.64 15.34 14.91
CA CYS A 163 5.76 15.62 15.80
C CYS A 163 5.91 17.14 16.04
N ASN A 164 6.02 17.93 14.97
CA ASN A 164 6.19 19.38 15.09
C ASN A 164 4.98 20.06 15.75
N LEU A 165 3.76 19.62 15.43
CA LEU A 165 2.54 20.15 16.01
C LEU A 165 2.44 19.82 17.51
N LEU A 166 2.81 18.61 17.93
CA LEU A 166 2.92 18.24 19.35
C LEU A 166 4.00 19.06 20.06
N LYS A 167 5.19 19.23 19.47
CA LYS A 167 6.26 20.07 20.05
C LYS A 167 5.77 21.49 20.33
N LEU A 168 5.13 22.14 19.36
CA LEU A 168 4.60 23.50 19.50
C LEU A 168 3.55 23.61 20.60
N GLN A 169 2.59 22.67 20.66
CA GLN A 169 1.50 22.74 21.62
C GLN A 169 1.92 22.29 23.03
N LEU A 170 2.72 21.23 23.16
CA LEU A 170 3.22 20.76 24.46
C LEU A 170 4.14 21.80 25.10
N TYR A 171 5.04 22.42 24.33
CA TYR A 171 5.87 23.51 24.82
C TYR A 171 5.02 24.68 25.36
N ARG A 172 3.97 25.08 24.63
CA ARG A 172 3.02 26.13 25.05
C ARG A 172 2.25 25.75 26.33
N SER A 173 2.07 24.45 26.58
CA SER A 173 1.28 23.93 27.70
C SER A 173 2.02 23.98 29.03
N GLY A 174 3.36 24.00 29.02
CA GLY A 174 4.18 24.00 30.23
C GLY A 174 3.85 22.82 31.14
N SER A 175 3.34 23.09 32.34
CA SER A 175 3.04 22.06 33.35
C SER A 175 1.80 21.19 33.05
N GLU A 176 1.01 21.50 32.01
CA GLU A 176 -0.26 20.81 31.71
C GLU A 176 -0.17 19.86 30.49
N MET A 177 1.03 19.38 30.16
CA MET A 177 1.27 18.53 28.99
C MET A 177 0.41 17.26 28.98
N ARG A 178 0.33 16.54 30.12
CA ARG A 178 -0.49 15.32 30.22
C ARG A 178 -1.98 15.61 30.10
N THR A 179 -2.45 16.71 30.69
CA THR A 179 -3.85 17.12 30.63
C THR A 179 -4.31 17.28 29.19
N ILE A 180 -3.46 17.88 28.34
CA ILE A 180 -3.77 18.05 26.92
C ILE A 180 -3.78 16.71 26.18
N LEU A 181 -2.77 15.87 26.39
CA LEU A 181 -2.70 14.54 25.78
C LEU A 181 -3.90 13.64 26.12
N ARG A 182 -4.46 13.78 27.32
CA ARG A 182 -5.59 12.97 27.81
C ARG A 182 -6.97 13.50 27.42
N LYS A 183 -7.12 14.83 27.29
CA LYS A 183 -8.41 15.46 26.93
C LYS A 183 -8.78 15.24 25.46
N GLU A 184 -7.80 15.01 24.58
CA GLU A 184 -7.99 14.80 23.14
C GLU A 184 -8.78 15.92 22.42
N THR A 185 -8.69 17.15 22.94
CA THR A 185 -9.41 18.32 22.39
C THR A 185 -8.59 19.10 21.37
N SER A 186 -7.27 19.14 21.54
CA SER A 186 -6.37 19.90 20.69
C SER A 186 -6.17 19.25 19.33
N ILE A 187 -5.88 20.03 18.29
CA ILE A 187 -5.65 19.47 16.96
C ILE A 187 -4.43 18.52 16.94
N SER A 188 -3.40 18.78 17.75
CA SER A 188 -2.22 17.89 17.87
C SER A 188 -2.57 16.49 18.36
N THR A 189 -3.36 16.40 19.44
CA THR A 189 -3.72 15.13 20.07
C THR A 189 -4.70 14.35 19.21
N ARG A 190 -5.62 15.04 18.55
CA ARG A 190 -6.54 14.43 17.57
C ARG A 190 -5.83 13.93 16.33
N PHE A 191 -4.86 14.68 15.80
CA PHE A 191 -4.06 14.24 14.65
C PHE A 191 -3.19 13.06 15.03
N TYR A 192 -2.52 13.10 16.19
CA TYR A 192 -1.80 11.96 16.73
C TYR A 192 -2.68 10.71 16.85
N LYS A 193 -3.87 10.84 17.43
CA LYS A 193 -4.84 9.73 17.52
C LYS A 193 -5.24 9.20 16.15
N HIS A 194 -5.55 10.09 15.20
CA HIS A 194 -5.91 9.71 13.83
C HIS A 194 -4.76 8.97 13.12
N PHE A 195 -3.52 9.43 13.31
CA PHE A 195 -2.31 8.81 12.77
C PHE A 195 -2.11 7.40 13.32
N VAL A 196 -2.17 7.24 14.65
CA VAL A 196 -1.95 5.95 15.32
C VAL A 196 -3.07 4.95 14.98
N GLU A 197 -4.33 5.40 14.87
CA GLU A 197 -5.48 4.53 14.57
C GLU A 197 -5.51 4.02 13.11
N LEU A 198 -4.92 4.75 12.15
CA LEU A 198 -5.04 4.41 10.72
C LEU A 198 -3.80 3.75 10.12
N ILE A 199 -2.64 3.81 10.78
CA ILE A 199 -1.40 3.25 10.26
C ILE A 199 -1.33 1.75 10.53
N HIS A 200 -1.14 0.96 9.47
CA HIS A 200 -1.15 -0.50 9.52
C HIS A 200 -0.07 -1.11 10.43
N PRO A 201 1.21 -0.62 10.43
CA PRO A 201 2.20 -1.03 11.42
C PRO A 201 1.71 -1.01 12.88
N THR A 202 0.86 -0.06 13.26
CA THR A 202 0.28 0.00 14.61
C THR A 202 -0.61 -1.22 14.87
N MET A 203 -1.46 -1.61 13.93
CA MET A 203 -2.33 -2.79 14.07
C MET A 203 -1.50 -4.07 14.23
N VAL A 204 -0.39 -4.20 13.50
CA VAL A 204 0.51 -5.35 13.62
C VAL A 204 1.15 -5.42 15.01
N TYR A 205 1.67 -4.29 15.50
CA TYR A 205 2.22 -4.19 16.86
C TYR A 205 1.17 -4.56 17.92
N LEU A 206 -0.02 -3.95 17.86
CA LEU A 206 -1.09 -4.22 18.82
C LEU A 206 -1.57 -5.67 18.78
N THR A 207 -1.66 -6.26 17.60
CA THR A 207 -2.02 -7.69 17.45
C THR A 207 -0.98 -8.57 18.15
N LYS A 208 0.31 -8.30 17.95
CA LYS A 208 1.39 -9.05 18.62
C LYS A 208 1.38 -8.85 20.14
N ALA A 209 1.19 -7.62 20.59
CA ALA A 209 1.24 -7.24 22.00
C ALA A 209 0.02 -7.72 22.80
N LEU A 210 -1.17 -7.70 22.19
CA LEU A 210 -2.43 -7.81 22.94
C LEU A 210 -3.26 -9.05 22.61
N ARG A 211 -3.17 -9.62 21.40
CA ARG A 211 -4.12 -10.66 20.94
C ARG A 211 -4.19 -11.86 21.89
N LYS A 212 -3.03 -12.38 22.30
CA LYS A 212 -2.98 -13.51 23.24
C LYS A 212 -3.67 -13.17 24.56
N GLY A 213 -3.28 -12.08 25.21
CA GLY A 213 -3.86 -11.66 26.49
C GLY A 213 -5.37 -11.42 26.41
N VAL A 214 -5.84 -10.76 25.33
CA VAL A 214 -7.27 -10.52 25.12
C VAL A 214 -8.03 -11.83 24.92
N LEU A 215 -7.50 -12.77 24.14
CA LEU A 215 -8.12 -14.08 23.94
C LEU A 215 -8.17 -14.90 25.24
N ASP A 216 -7.12 -14.87 26.06
CA ASP A 216 -7.09 -15.55 27.36
C ASP A 216 -8.16 -14.98 28.32
N VAL A 217 -8.38 -13.65 28.31
CA VAL A 217 -9.46 -13.00 29.08
C VAL A 217 -10.84 -13.40 28.54
N ILE A 218 -11.00 -13.52 27.22
CA ILE A 218 -12.26 -14.00 26.62
C ILE A 218 -12.54 -15.46 27.03
N GLN A 219 -11.51 -16.31 27.02
CA GLN A 219 -11.62 -17.71 27.43
C GLN A 219 -11.93 -17.90 28.93
N LEU A 220 -11.70 -16.88 29.77
CA LEU A 220 -12.09 -16.91 31.17
C LEU A 220 -13.60 -17.12 31.35
N GLY A 221 -14.41 -16.65 30.38
CA GLY A 221 -15.86 -16.85 30.35
C GLY A 221 -16.59 -15.90 31.29
N SER A 222 -17.42 -16.46 32.19
CA SER A 222 -18.33 -15.69 33.06
C SER A 222 -17.71 -15.19 34.38
N PHE A 223 -16.39 -15.32 34.56
CA PHE A 223 -15.72 -14.89 35.79
C PHE A 223 -15.48 -13.38 35.79
N TRP A 224 -15.95 -12.70 36.83
CA TRP A 224 -15.76 -11.27 37.01
C TRP A 224 -14.43 -10.97 37.70
N LEU A 225 -13.62 -10.10 37.10
CA LEU A 225 -12.41 -9.57 37.70
C LEU A 225 -12.70 -8.16 38.22
N ASP A 226 -12.92 -8.03 39.53
CA ASP A 226 -13.27 -6.76 40.16
C ASP A 226 -12.11 -6.16 40.94
N ILE A 227 -11.78 -4.90 40.65
CA ILE A 227 -10.83 -4.13 41.45
C ILE A 227 -11.49 -3.77 42.80
N ASP A 228 -12.70 -3.20 42.75
CA ASP A 228 -13.48 -2.82 43.92
C ASP A 228 -13.99 -4.03 44.72
N ALA A 229 -13.53 -4.15 45.97
CA ALA A 229 -13.93 -5.20 46.89
C ALA A 229 -15.44 -5.22 47.17
N LYS A 230 -16.12 -4.07 47.14
CA LYS A 230 -17.59 -3.98 47.33
C LYS A 230 -18.34 -4.63 46.19
N GLN A 231 -17.91 -4.39 44.95
CA GLN A 231 -18.50 -5.03 43.77
C GLN A 231 -18.24 -6.53 43.76
N SER A 232 -17.01 -6.94 44.07
CA SER A 232 -16.63 -8.36 44.23
C SER A 232 -17.53 -9.05 45.25
N THR A 233 -17.77 -8.42 46.40
CA THR A 233 -18.61 -8.95 47.48
C THR A 233 -20.08 -9.04 47.04
N ALA A 234 -20.61 -7.98 46.41
CA ALA A 234 -21.99 -7.97 45.93
C ALA A 234 -22.25 -9.06 44.88
N ARG A 235 -21.29 -9.31 43.98
CA ARG A 235 -21.41 -10.37 42.96
C ARG A 235 -21.26 -11.77 43.55
N PHE A 236 -20.33 -11.96 44.49
CA PHE A 236 -20.18 -13.22 45.23
C PHE A 236 -21.46 -13.61 45.96
N LEU A 237 -22.10 -12.64 46.65
CA LEU A 237 -23.37 -12.86 47.35
C LEU A 237 -24.53 -13.15 46.40
N ARG A 238 -24.47 -12.65 45.15
CA ARG A 238 -25.53 -12.84 44.14
C ARG A 238 -25.50 -14.24 43.49
N ASP A 239 -24.33 -14.83 43.30
CA ASP A 239 -24.17 -16.08 42.52
C ASP A 239 -24.53 -17.39 43.28
N ASN A 240 -25.34 -17.28 44.35
CA ASN A 240 -25.93 -18.34 45.20
C ASN A 240 -25.11 -18.81 46.42
N LYS A 241 -25.75 -18.72 47.60
CA LYS A 241 -25.66 -19.58 48.81
C LYS A 241 -24.28 -20.15 49.23
N GLN A 242 -23.17 -19.48 48.93
CA GLN A 242 -21.88 -19.83 49.52
C GLN A 242 -21.75 -19.13 50.88
N ASN A 243 -21.22 -19.84 51.88
CA ASN A 243 -20.95 -19.27 53.21
C ASN A 243 -20.13 -17.99 53.06
N GLU A 244 -20.50 -16.93 53.79
CA GLU A 244 -19.73 -15.68 53.86
C GLU A 244 -18.26 -15.93 54.24
N ASP A 245 -17.98 -17.02 54.95
CA ASP A 245 -16.64 -17.50 55.31
C ASP A 245 -15.68 -17.67 54.11
N ARG A 246 -16.21 -17.92 52.90
CA ARG A 246 -15.40 -18.10 51.67
C ARG A 246 -15.12 -16.81 50.89
N LEU A 247 -15.69 -15.69 51.32
CA LEU A 247 -15.49 -14.40 50.65
C LEU A 247 -14.00 -14.00 50.56
N PRO A 248 -13.16 -14.20 51.60
CA PRO A 248 -11.73 -13.89 51.52
C PRO A 248 -10.98 -14.75 50.49
N GLU A 249 -11.31 -16.04 50.41
CA GLU A 249 -10.72 -16.97 49.43
C GLU A 249 -11.10 -16.57 47.99
N TYR A 250 -12.37 -16.20 47.79
CA TYR A 250 -12.85 -15.70 46.50
C TYR A 250 -12.14 -14.40 46.10
N ARG A 251 -11.99 -13.45 47.04
CA ARG A 251 -11.26 -12.20 46.79
C ARG A 251 -9.80 -12.48 46.42
N ALA A 252 -9.12 -13.36 47.15
CA ALA A 252 -7.74 -13.75 46.85
C ALA A 252 -7.62 -14.36 45.44
N LEU A 253 -8.60 -15.17 45.01
CA LEU A 253 -8.64 -15.75 43.67
C LEU A 253 -8.85 -14.68 42.58
N VAL A 254 -9.73 -13.69 42.80
CA VAL A 254 -9.95 -12.57 41.88
C VAL A 254 -8.67 -11.75 41.72
N VAL A 255 -8.02 -11.41 42.84
CA VAL A 255 -6.77 -10.65 42.86
C VAL A 255 -5.66 -11.42 42.13
N SER A 256 -5.45 -12.70 42.47
CA SER A 256 -4.44 -13.55 41.82
C SER A 256 -4.63 -13.58 40.31
N LYS A 257 -5.84 -13.88 39.81
CA LYS A 257 -6.09 -13.93 38.36
C LYS A 257 -5.88 -12.59 37.68
N LEU A 258 -6.35 -11.50 38.30
CA LEU A 258 -6.20 -10.17 37.71
C LEU A 258 -4.72 -9.78 37.61
N VAL A 259 -3.93 -10.08 38.65
CA VAL A 259 -2.47 -9.90 38.64
C VAL A 259 -1.80 -10.76 37.57
N ASP A 260 -2.16 -12.05 37.46
CA ASP A 260 -1.61 -12.95 36.44
C ASP A 260 -1.88 -12.45 35.01
N PHE A 261 -3.10 -11.94 34.75
CA PHE A 261 -3.44 -11.32 33.47
C PHE A 261 -2.61 -10.06 33.22
N VAL A 262 -2.54 -9.14 34.18
CA VAL A 262 -1.75 -7.91 34.05
C VAL A 262 -0.28 -8.22 33.77
N ASP A 263 0.34 -9.13 34.53
CA ASP A 263 1.73 -9.54 34.32
C ASP A 263 1.95 -10.15 32.93
N THR A 264 0.98 -10.95 32.45
CA THR A 264 1.01 -11.52 31.10
C THR A 264 0.89 -10.45 30.00
N PHE A 265 0.02 -9.46 30.19
CA PHE A 265 -0.11 -8.33 29.26
C PHE A 265 1.19 -7.52 29.20
N LEU A 266 1.78 -7.18 30.35
CA LEU A 266 3.03 -6.42 30.42
C LEU A 266 4.19 -7.17 29.75
N GLU A 267 4.30 -8.48 29.98
CA GLU A 267 5.30 -9.32 29.33
C GLU A 267 5.13 -9.36 27.80
N ASN A 268 3.90 -9.52 27.32
CA ASN A 268 3.62 -9.54 25.88
C ASN A 268 3.87 -8.17 25.21
N ILE A 269 3.52 -7.07 25.88
CA ILE A 269 3.78 -5.69 25.41
C ILE A 269 5.29 -5.45 25.30
N SER A 270 6.06 -5.79 26.34
CA SER A 270 7.51 -5.64 26.35
C SER A 270 8.18 -6.48 25.25
N LYS A 271 7.78 -7.75 25.09
CA LYS A 271 8.29 -8.62 24.00
C LYS A 271 7.93 -8.13 22.60
N ALA A 272 6.86 -7.35 22.46
CA ALA A 272 6.42 -6.78 21.18
C ALA A 272 7.10 -5.45 20.83
N LEU A 273 7.85 -4.84 21.76
CA LEU A 273 8.50 -3.54 21.58
C LEU A 273 9.32 -3.39 20.28
N PRO A 274 10.08 -4.40 19.80
CA PRO A 274 10.81 -4.28 18.54
C PRO A 274 9.93 -4.11 17.29
N MET A 275 8.62 -4.37 17.41
CA MET A 275 7.65 -4.15 16.34
C MET A 275 6.92 -2.81 16.46
N LEU A 276 7.25 -1.97 17.46
CA LEU A 276 6.68 -0.63 17.58
C LEU A 276 6.97 0.15 16.29
N PRO A 277 5.97 0.81 15.67
CA PRO A 277 6.17 1.50 14.41
C PRO A 277 7.34 2.49 14.47
N PRO A 278 8.30 2.46 13.52
CA PRO A 278 9.49 3.31 13.58
C PRO A 278 9.17 4.81 13.61
N ASN A 279 8.18 5.24 12.82
CA ASN A 279 7.69 6.62 12.83
C ASN A 279 7.11 7.03 14.19
N LEU A 280 6.41 6.12 14.88
CA LEU A 280 5.86 6.39 16.21
C LEU A 280 6.96 6.49 17.27
N ASN A 281 7.93 5.58 17.22
CA ASN A 281 9.11 5.63 18.10
C ASN A 281 9.88 6.94 17.89
N TRP A 282 10.14 7.30 16.62
CA TRP A 282 10.79 8.56 16.25
C TRP A 282 10.04 9.78 16.79
N ILE A 283 8.72 9.89 16.63
CA ILE A 283 7.92 11.01 17.17
C ILE A 283 8.17 11.17 18.67
N ILE A 284 8.11 10.07 19.42
CA ILE A 284 8.22 10.10 20.89
C ILE A 284 9.63 10.50 21.32
N ARG A 285 10.65 9.90 20.71
CA ARG A 285 12.06 10.24 20.95
C ARG A 285 12.34 11.71 20.63
N ASP A 286 11.90 12.16 19.47
CA ASP A 286 12.19 13.49 18.94
C ASP A 286 11.48 14.58 19.75
N ILE A 287 10.24 14.34 20.19
CA ILE A 287 9.54 15.22 21.16
C ILE A 287 10.32 15.29 22.47
N PHE A 288 10.69 14.13 23.04
CA PHE A 288 11.43 14.08 24.30
C PHE A 288 12.75 14.84 24.19
N CYS A 289 13.62 14.49 23.23
CA CYS A 289 14.92 15.14 23.06
C CYS A 289 14.81 16.63 22.79
N SER A 290 13.87 17.06 21.92
CA SER A 290 13.75 18.47 21.54
C SER A 290 13.21 19.34 22.66
N LEU A 291 12.29 18.83 23.48
CA LEU A 291 11.71 19.60 24.58
C LEU A 291 12.56 19.50 25.84
N TYR A 292 13.21 18.36 26.11
CA TYR A 292 14.01 18.14 27.32
C TYR A 292 15.14 19.16 27.51
N GLU A 293 15.74 19.64 26.42
CA GLU A 293 16.80 20.68 26.48
C GLU A 293 16.28 22.10 26.76
N VAL A 294 14.98 22.35 26.54
CA VAL A 294 14.39 23.70 26.56
C VAL A 294 13.50 23.91 27.79
N VAL A 295 12.93 22.84 28.34
CA VAL A 295 12.04 22.91 29.51
C VAL A 295 12.83 22.86 30.82
N ASP A 296 12.24 23.41 31.88
CA ASP A 296 12.79 23.36 33.24
C ASP A 296 12.67 21.95 33.86
N ASP A 297 13.45 21.67 34.91
CA ASP A 297 13.53 20.34 35.54
C ASP A 297 12.16 19.77 35.95
N VAL A 298 11.24 20.62 36.41
CA VAL A 298 9.88 20.20 36.81
C VAL A 298 9.07 19.77 35.58
N SER A 299 9.14 20.55 34.50
CA SER A 299 8.48 20.22 33.24
C SER A 299 9.16 19.06 32.50
N ALA A 300 10.45 18.79 32.73
CA ALA A 300 11.16 17.64 32.16
C ALA A 300 10.61 16.31 32.69
N ILE A 301 10.26 16.26 33.98
CA ILE A 301 9.56 15.12 34.58
C ILE A 301 8.18 14.94 33.93
N GLU A 302 7.42 16.03 33.82
CA GLU A 302 6.09 16.01 33.19
C GLU A 302 6.14 15.63 31.70
N LEU A 303 7.20 16.03 30.98
CA LEU A 303 7.47 15.64 29.59
C LEU A 303 7.72 14.13 29.46
N SER A 304 8.50 13.56 30.38
CA SER A 304 8.71 12.10 30.43
C SER A 304 7.36 11.37 30.57
N HIS A 305 6.49 11.85 31.45
CA HIS A 305 5.14 11.29 31.64
C HIS A 305 4.25 11.46 30.43
N ALA A 306 4.30 12.62 29.79
CA ALA A 306 3.57 12.90 28.57
C ALA A 306 3.94 11.85 27.50
N CYS A 307 5.23 11.52 27.36
CA CYS A 307 5.70 10.47 26.47
C CYS A 307 5.18 9.07 26.85
N LYS A 308 5.11 8.74 28.16
CA LYS A 308 4.48 7.49 28.63
C LYS A 308 2.99 7.44 28.29
N ASP A 309 2.26 8.53 28.53
CA ASP A 309 0.83 8.67 28.25
C ASP A 309 0.53 8.51 26.74
N MET A 310 1.42 8.96 25.84
CA MET A 310 1.27 8.74 24.40
C MET A 310 1.20 7.25 24.03
N ILE A 311 2.01 6.39 24.67
CA ILE A 311 2.00 4.95 24.38
C ILE A 311 0.93 4.22 25.20
N VAL A 312 0.94 4.41 26.52
CA VAL A 312 0.10 3.61 27.42
C VAL A 312 -1.34 4.10 27.36
N SER A 313 -1.58 5.37 27.67
CA SER A 313 -2.92 5.95 27.80
C SER A 313 -3.60 6.17 26.43
N ASN A 314 -2.85 6.55 25.39
CA ASN A 314 -3.42 6.93 24.10
C ASN A 314 -3.37 5.83 23.03
N LEU A 315 -2.64 4.73 23.24
CA LEU A 315 -2.53 3.61 22.30
C LEU A 315 -2.87 2.26 22.93
N ILE A 316 -2.11 1.81 23.94
CA ILE A 316 -2.25 0.45 24.50
C ILE A 316 -3.58 0.26 25.23
N CYS A 317 -3.90 1.12 26.20
CA CYS A 317 -5.12 0.98 27.01
C CYS A 317 -6.41 1.07 26.15
N PRO A 318 -6.55 2.02 25.21
CA PRO A 318 -7.68 2.03 24.28
C PRO A 318 -7.79 0.75 23.45
N ALA A 319 -6.66 0.16 23.04
CA ALA A 319 -6.62 -1.10 22.30
C ALA A 319 -6.99 -2.32 23.15
N ILE A 320 -6.69 -2.31 24.46
CA ILE A 320 -7.15 -3.35 25.40
C ILE A 320 -8.66 -3.24 25.62
N ILE A 321 -9.19 -2.03 25.80
CA ILE A 321 -10.61 -1.79 26.08
C ILE A 321 -11.48 -2.09 24.86
N SER A 322 -11.02 -1.73 23.66
CA SER A 322 -11.76 -1.92 22.40
C SER A 322 -10.94 -2.72 21.38
N PRO A 323 -10.64 -4.00 21.64
CA PRO A 323 -9.70 -4.79 20.84
C PRO A 323 -10.16 -4.99 19.39
N GLN A 324 -11.47 -5.05 19.18
CA GLN A 324 -12.08 -5.13 17.85
C GLN A 324 -11.82 -3.88 16.99
N LYS A 325 -11.82 -2.68 17.61
CA LYS A 325 -11.58 -1.41 16.89
C LYS A 325 -10.19 -1.37 16.26
N PHE A 326 -9.20 -1.96 16.94
CA PHE A 326 -7.80 -1.97 16.52
C PHE A 326 -7.40 -3.25 15.78
N GLY A 327 -8.35 -4.13 15.46
CA GLY A 327 -8.08 -5.39 14.76
C GLY A 327 -7.29 -6.43 15.58
N VAL A 328 -7.17 -6.25 16.89
CA VAL A 328 -6.46 -7.19 17.79
C VAL A 328 -7.16 -8.55 17.79
N VAL A 329 -8.50 -8.52 17.84
CA VAL A 329 -9.36 -9.69 17.69
C VAL A 329 -10.32 -9.48 16.54
N ASP A 330 -10.65 -10.57 15.87
CA ASP A 330 -11.60 -10.56 14.76
C ASP A 330 -12.97 -10.11 15.29
N ASN A 331 -13.70 -9.28 14.54
CA ASN A 331 -15.05 -8.84 14.89
C ASN A 331 -16.06 -9.99 15.04
N ASP A 332 -15.70 -11.18 14.55
CA ASP A 332 -16.49 -12.40 14.73
C ASP A 332 -16.48 -12.92 16.16
N VAL A 333 -15.49 -12.52 16.94
CA VAL A 333 -15.41 -12.78 18.38
C VAL A 333 -16.22 -11.73 19.12
N ARG A 334 -17.38 -12.11 19.68
CA ARG A 334 -18.21 -11.16 20.42
C ARG A 334 -17.68 -10.93 21.84
N VAL A 335 -17.29 -9.70 22.14
CA VAL A 335 -16.90 -9.27 23.49
C VAL A 335 -18.16 -9.00 24.33
N GLY A 336 -18.46 -9.91 25.27
CA GLY A 336 -19.58 -9.77 26.20
C GLY A 336 -19.35 -8.66 27.25
N THR A 337 -20.38 -8.34 28.03
CA THR A 337 -20.31 -7.31 29.09
C THR A 337 -19.28 -7.63 30.17
N ILE A 338 -19.15 -8.91 30.56
CA ILE A 338 -18.17 -9.40 31.54
C ILE A 338 -16.76 -9.21 31.02
N VAL A 339 -16.50 -9.64 29.78
CA VAL A 339 -15.18 -9.52 29.16
C VAL A 339 -14.79 -8.06 29.03
N ASN A 340 -15.70 -7.19 28.56
CA ASN A 340 -15.44 -5.76 28.47
C ASN A 340 -15.09 -5.16 29.86
N HIS A 341 -15.86 -5.51 30.90
CA HIS A 341 -15.55 -5.10 32.27
C HIS A 341 -14.15 -5.55 32.71
N ASN A 342 -13.80 -6.81 32.48
CA ASN A 342 -12.50 -7.38 32.84
C ASN A 342 -11.35 -6.68 32.10
N LEU A 343 -11.49 -6.43 30.79
CA LEU A 343 -10.50 -5.70 29.99
C LEU A 343 -10.33 -4.26 30.46
N VAL A 344 -11.42 -3.58 30.83
CA VAL A 344 -11.37 -2.25 31.44
C VAL A 344 -10.58 -2.27 32.75
N GLN A 345 -10.83 -3.25 33.63
CA GLN A 345 -10.05 -3.36 34.88
C GLN A 345 -8.55 -3.57 34.62
N ILE A 346 -8.20 -4.45 33.68
CA ILE A 346 -6.80 -4.70 33.29
C ILE A 346 -6.15 -3.43 32.76
N ALA A 347 -6.83 -2.71 31.84
CA ALA A 347 -6.33 -1.45 31.28
C ALA A 347 -6.13 -0.38 32.37
N MET A 348 -7.04 -0.29 33.34
CA MET A 348 -6.92 0.65 34.46
C MET A 348 -5.72 0.33 35.36
N ILE A 349 -5.43 -0.95 35.64
CA ILE A 349 -4.24 -1.33 36.41
C ILE A 349 -2.96 -1.00 35.63
N ILE A 350 -2.89 -1.34 34.34
CA ILE A 350 -1.73 -1.00 33.49
C ILE A 350 -1.51 0.51 33.45
N GLN A 351 -2.59 1.29 33.31
CA GLN A 351 -2.51 2.74 33.39
C GLN A 351 -1.97 3.19 34.75
N MET A 352 -2.47 2.64 35.86
CA MET A 352 -2.00 2.97 37.21
C MET A 352 -0.52 2.59 37.43
N ILE A 353 -0.05 1.47 36.87
CA ILE A 353 1.38 1.09 36.90
C ILE A 353 2.23 2.17 36.22
N SER A 354 1.78 2.67 35.07
CA SER A 354 2.47 3.76 34.37
C SER A 354 2.50 5.08 35.16
N LEU A 355 1.60 5.27 36.14
CA LEU A 355 1.51 6.50 36.96
C LEU A 355 2.16 6.38 38.33
N ARG A 356 2.42 5.14 38.80
CA ARG A 356 2.90 4.82 40.15
C ARG A 356 4.17 5.56 40.57
N GLU A 357 5.06 5.83 39.62
CA GLU A 357 6.33 6.51 39.90
C GLU A 357 6.14 7.95 40.41
N PHE A 358 4.97 8.56 40.19
CA PHE A 358 4.77 10.00 40.39
C PHE A 358 3.46 10.38 41.08
N GLU A 359 2.40 9.58 40.92
CA GLU A 359 1.13 9.76 41.61
C GLU A 359 0.92 8.63 42.62
N SER A 360 0.57 8.96 43.86
CA SER A 360 0.23 7.94 44.86
C SER A 360 -1.01 7.19 44.38
N PRO A 361 -0.92 5.87 44.14
CA PRO A 361 -2.07 5.11 43.70
C PRO A 361 -3.18 5.14 44.77
N PRO A 362 -4.47 5.17 44.36
CA PRO A 362 -5.57 5.04 45.31
C PRO A 362 -5.47 3.73 46.10
N GLU A 363 -5.94 3.71 47.35
CA GLU A 363 -5.79 2.56 48.26
C GLU A 363 -6.27 1.24 47.66
N GLU A 364 -7.34 1.29 46.86
CA GLU A 364 -7.94 0.13 46.18
C GLU A 364 -6.97 -0.58 45.21
N TYR A 365 -5.98 0.14 44.66
CA TYR A 365 -5.02 -0.40 43.68
C TYR A 365 -3.75 -0.93 44.35
N LYS A 366 -3.43 -0.50 45.57
CA LYS A 366 -2.16 -0.85 46.25
C LYS A 366 -1.98 -2.35 46.43
N GLU A 367 -3.07 -3.06 46.76
CA GLU A 367 -3.09 -4.53 46.86
C GLU A 367 -2.59 -5.18 45.56
N PHE A 368 -3.16 -4.78 44.42
CA PHE A 368 -2.81 -5.33 43.11
C PHE A 368 -1.39 -4.94 42.68
N LEU A 369 -1.04 -3.66 42.82
CA LEU A 369 0.27 -3.13 42.42
C LEU A 369 1.43 -3.76 43.22
N SER A 370 1.17 -4.15 44.48
CA SER A 370 2.17 -4.84 45.30
C SER A 370 2.44 -6.28 44.88
N GLN A 371 1.49 -6.93 44.20
CA GLN A 371 1.56 -8.33 43.78
C GLN A 371 2.01 -8.51 42.32
N CYS A 372 1.82 -7.49 41.47
CA CYS A 372 2.29 -7.50 40.09
C CYS A 372 3.82 -7.58 40.03
N ARG A 373 4.35 -8.60 39.33
CA ARG A 373 5.79 -8.87 39.23
C ARG A 373 6.46 -8.05 38.12
N ASN A 374 5.71 -7.76 37.07
CA ASN A 374 6.24 -7.19 35.82
C ASN A 374 6.04 -5.67 35.71
N THR A 375 5.82 -4.96 36.83
CA THR A 375 5.57 -3.51 36.82
C THR A 375 6.74 -2.69 36.25
N HIS A 376 7.97 -3.19 36.39
CA HIS A 376 9.20 -2.57 35.90
C HIS A 376 9.28 -2.52 34.36
N LEU A 377 8.58 -3.42 33.65
CA LEU A 377 8.66 -3.54 32.20
C LEU A 377 8.18 -2.28 31.46
N ILE A 378 7.24 -1.51 32.02
CA ILE A 378 6.82 -0.23 31.42
C ILE A 378 7.97 0.77 31.48
N SER A 379 8.65 0.87 32.62
CA SER A 379 9.77 1.80 32.80
C SER A 379 10.96 1.39 31.94
N GLU A 380 11.31 0.10 31.91
CA GLU A 380 12.35 -0.42 31.00
C GLU A 380 12.02 -0.20 29.52
N MET A 381 10.76 -0.37 29.12
CA MET A 381 10.32 -0.05 27.77
C MET A 381 10.50 1.44 27.46
N MET A 382 10.17 2.32 28.39
CA MET A 382 10.35 3.76 28.21
C MET A 382 11.82 4.16 28.20
N ASP A 383 12.67 3.52 29.02
CA ASP A 383 14.12 3.71 29.00
C ASP A 383 14.72 3.22 27.68
N ALA A 384 14.27 2.09 27.15
CA ALA A 384 14.66 1.60 25.84
C ALA A 384 14.27 2.57 24.70
N LEU A 385 13.13 3.24 24.84
CA LEU A 385 12.67 4.22 23.85
C LEU A 385 13.34 5.59 23.98
N LEU A 386 13.65 6.04 25.20
CA LEU A 386 14.09 7.42 25.47
C LEU A 386 15.57 7.54 25.81
N VAL A 387 16.25 6.48 26.22
CA VAL A 387 17.62 6.53 26.75
C VAL A 387 18.56 5.67 25.91
N GLU A 388 18.13 4.48 25.49
CA GLU A 388 18.96 3.57 24.71
C GLU A 388 19.24 4.07 23.28
N LYS A 389 20.19 3.38 22.61
CA LYS A 389 20.49 3.63 21.20
C LYS A 389 19.29 3.28 20.35
N LEU A 390 18.96 4.19 19.43
CA LEU A 390 17.90 3.98 18.45
C LEU A 390 18.11 2.66 17.71
N ALA A 391 17.03 1.91 17.53
CA ALA A 391 17.04 0.79 16.61
C ALA A 391 17.39 1.31 15.20
N PRO A 392 18.10 0.52 14.36
CA PRO A 392 18.63 1.00 13.08
C PRO A 392 17.58 1.60 12.14
N ASP A 393 16.39 1.05 12.16
CA ASP A 393 15.22 1.53 11.42
C ASP A 393 14.73 2.90 11.91
N VAL A 394 14.75 3.15 13.21
CA VAL A 394 14.39 4.45 13.80
C VAL A 394 15.50 5.48 13.56
N GLU A 395 16.76 5.06 13.57
CA GLU A 395 17.90 5.92 13.21
C GLU A 395 17.81 6.36 11.75
N ILE A 396 17.57 5.42 10.82
CA ILE A 396 17.31 5.74 9.40
C ILE A 396 16.11 6.69 9.28
N THR A 397 15.02 6.42 9.99
CA THR A 397 13.83 7.27 10.01
C THR A 397 14.18 8.69 10.47
N SER A 398 14.97 8.83 11.53
CA SER A 398 15.44 10.12 12.07
C SER A 398 16.30 10.88 11.06
N LEU A 399 17.24 10.20 10.37
CA LEU A 399 18.09 10.81 9.36
C LEU A 399 17.28 11.33 8.16
N ILE A 400 16.31 10.54 7.68
CA ILE A 400 15.42 10.97 6.59
C ILE A 400 14.52 12.12 7.05
N ALA A 401 13.95 12.03 8.26
CA ALA A 401 13.07 13.06 8.83
C ALA A 401 13.77 14.42 8.99
N ASN A 402 15.07 14.39 9.30
CA ASN A 402 15.89 15.60 9.47
C ASN A 402 16.49 16.11 8.14
N GLY A 403 16.25 15.42 7.02
CA GLY A 403 16.79 15.78 5.71
C GLY A 403 18.30 15.56 5.58
N THR A 404 18.89 14.70 6.43
CA THR A 404 20.33 14.35 6.39
C THR A 404 20.62 13.10 5.57
N ALA A 405 19.59 12.33 5.20
CA ALA A 405 19.68 11.18 4.31
C ALA A 405 18.64 11.25 3.19
N GLU A 406 18.98 10.70 2.02
CA GLU A 406 18.03 10.51 0.92
C GLU A 406 17.13 9.30 1.19
N SER A 407 15.86 9.42 0.80
CA SER A 407 14.88 8.36 0.94
C SER A 407 14.85 7.48 -0.31
N ASP A 408 15.14 6.20 -0.15
CA ASP A 408 14.89 5.15 -1.17
C ASP A 408 13.44 4.63 -1.12
N MET A 409 12.58 5.25 -0.30
CA MET A 409 11.21 4.78 -0.08
C MET A 409 10.35 4.97 -1.33
N ALA A 410 9.32 4.13 -1.47
CA ALA A 410 8.30 4.33 -2.50
C ALA A 410 7.68 5.73 -2.34
N THR A 411 7.73 6.51 -3.42
CA THR A 411 7.31 7.91 -3.43
C THR A 411 5.86 8.06 -3.85
N LYS A 412 5.28 9.20 -3.49
CA LYS A 412 3.96 9.63 -3.92
C LYS A 412 3.86 9.66 -5.44
N SER A 413 2.78 9.10 -5.98
CA SER A 413 2.47 9.14 -7.41
C SER A 413 1.51 10.27 -7.78
N SER A 414 0.46 10.48 -6.99
CA SER A 414 -0.59 11.45 -7.27
C SER A 414 -1.27 11.94 -6.00
N PHE A 415 -1.81 13.16 -6.05
CA PHE A 415 -2.79 13.66 -5.10
C PHE A 415 -4.18 13.17 -5.50
N VAL A 416 -5.00 12.78 -4.53
CA VAL A 416 -6.40 12.40 -4.75
C VAL A 416 -7.27 13.06 -3.69
N GLY A 417 -8.37 13.68 -4.11
CA GLY A 417 -9.34 14.27 -3.19
C GLY A 417 -10.54 14.84 -3.94
N THR A 418 -11.49 15.36 -3.19
CA THR A 418 -12.75 15.88 -3.75
C THR A 418 -12.73 17.39 -3.89
N VAL A 419 -13.62 17.93 -4.73
CA VAL A 419 -13.81 19.39 -4.82
C VAL A 419 -14.21 19.98 -3.47
N ALA A 420 -15.01 19.26 -2.68
CA ALA A 420 -15.35 19.66 -1.32
C ALA A 420 -14.12 19.75 -0.40
N ASP A 421 -13.20 18.78 -0.46
CA ASP A 421 -11.95 18.80 0.32
C ASP A 421 -11.10 20.03 -0.04
N VAL A 422 -11.03 20.39 -1.32
CA VAL A 422 -10.32 21.59 -1.78
C VAL A 422 -10.97 22.86 -1.22
N ASN A 423 -12.30 22.94 -1.26
CA ASN A 423 -13.05 24.08 -0.73
C ASN A 423 -12.84 24.24 0.78
N VAL A 424 -12.80 23.12 1.53
CA VAL A 424 -12.48 23.12 2.95
C VAL A 424 -11.02 23.52 3.19
N LEU A 425 -10.07 23.01 2.41
CA LEU A 425 -8.65 23.37 2.51
C LEU A 425 -8.42 24.88 2.29
N ILE A 426 -9.04 25.45 1.25
CA ILE A 426 -8.96 26.89 0.96
C ILE A 426 -9.50 27.71 2.13
N LYS A 427 -10.65 27.30 2.68
CA LYS A 427 -11.26 27.96 3.85
C LYS A 427 -10.36 27.88 5.07
N ILE A 428 -9.72 26.75 5.32
CA ILE A 428 -8.79 26.55 6.44
C ILE A 428 -7.59 27.50 6.31
N ILE A 429 -6.93 27.49 5.13
CA ILE A 429 -5.74 28.31 4.89
C ILE A 429 -6.06 29.80 5.00
N ARG A 430 -7.20 30.26 4.46
CA ARG A 430 -7.62 31.68 4.52
C ARG A 430 -8.02 32.16 5.90
N ASN A 431 -8.39 31.26 6.79
CA ASN A 431 -8.70 31.58 8.19
C ASN A 431 -7.44 31.72 9.06
N ALA A 432 -6.26 31.38 8.55
CA ALA A 432 -5.03 31.51 9.29
C ALA A 432 -4.67 32.99 9.50
N PRO A 433 -4.15 33.37 10.69
CA PRO A 433 -3.71 34.73 10.96
C PRO A 433 -2.53 35.12 10.07
N SER A 434 -2.37 36.42 9.80
CA SER A 434 -1.20 36.96 9.12
C SER A 434 0.06 36.64 9.92
N THR A 435 1.03 35.98 9.29
CA THR A 435 2.27 35.50 9.90
C THR A 435 3.49 36.28 9.39
N SER A 436 4.56 36.31 10.18
CA SER A 436 5.88 36.77 9.74
C SER A 436 6.73 35.66 9.12
N ASP A 437 6.32 34.39 9.23
CA ASP A 437 7.04 33.27 8.61
C ASP A 437 6.93 33.34 7.08
N ALA A 438 8.09 33.33 6.42
CA ALA A 438 8.19 33.39 4.97
C ALA A 438 7.56 32.16 4.28
N LYS A 439 7.65 30.98 4.89
CA LYS A 439 7.08 29.75 4.32
C LYS A 439 5.55 29.73 4.43
N LEU A 440 5.00 30.04 5.60
CA LEU A 440 3.55 30.16 5.77
C LEU A 440 2.96 31.29 4.91
N SER A 441 3.68 32.41 4.76
CA SER A 441 3.30 33.50 3.84
C SER A 441 3.26 33.05 2.37
N ARG A 442 4.17 32.16 1.95
CA ARG A 442 4.13 31.55 0.60
C ARG A 442 2.87 30.72 0.41
N ILE A 443 2.50 29.87 1.37
CA ILE A 443 1.29 29.05 1.32
C ILE A 443 0.04 29.93 1.14
N LEU A 444 -0.08 30.99 1.96
CA LEU A 444 -1.17 31.97 1.85
C LEU A 444 -1.21 32.63 0.47
N SER A 445 -0.05 33.10 -0.03
CA SER A 445 0.04 33.78 -1.34
C SER A 445 -0.35 32.91 -2.53
N VAL A 446 -0.14 31.59 -2.45
CA VAL A 446 -0.56 30.64 -3.50
C VAL A 446 -2.05 30.35 -3.36
N CYS A 447 -2.56 30.20 -2.15
CA CYS A 447 -3.99 30.00 -1.87
C CYS A 447 -4.86 31.20 -2.27
N ASP A 448 -4.33 32.43 -2.17
CA ASP A 448 -5.03 33.65 -2.60
C ASP A 448 -5.27 33.71 -4.12
N LYS A 449 -4.48 32.97 -4.92
CA LYS A 449 -4.69 32.85 -6.37
C LYS A 449 -5.84 31.92 -6.74
N LEU A 450 -6.30 31.09 -5.82
CA LEU A 450 -7.48 30.24 -6.01
C LEU A 450 -8.76 31.03 -5.70
N PRO A 451 -9.93 30.68 -6.26
CA PRO A 451 -11.19 31.26 -5.84
C PRO A 451 -11.57 30.82 -4.42
N ALA A 452 -12.46 31.54 -3.75
CA ALA A 452 -12.92 31.19 -2.40
C ALA A 452 -13.68 29.85 -2.34
N THR A 453 -14.31 29.49 -3.45
CA THR A 453 -15.03 28.22 -3.64
C THR A 453 -14.91 27.85 -5.10
N ILE A 454 -14.47 26.62 -5.37
CA ILE A 454 -14.39 26.02 -6.70
C ILE A 454 -15.69 25.28 -6.93
N SER A 455 -16.46 25.69 -7.94
CA SER A 455 -17.61 24.92 -8.41
C SER A 455 -17.15 23.90 -9.44
N SER A 456 -17.63 22.66 -9.32
CA SER A 456 -17.31 21.58 -10.25
C SER A 456 -17.68 21.93 -11.70
N THR A 457 -16.72 21.85 -12.63
CA THR A 457 -16.94 22.19 -14.05
C THR A 457 -17.72 21.15 -14.85
N THR A 458 -18.07 20.00 -14.26
CA THR A 458 -18.84 18.94 -14.93
C THR A 458 -20.34 19.28 -15.00
N GLN A 459 -20.73 20.33 -15.72
CA GLN A 459 -22.07 20.51 -16.31
C GLN A 459 -22.13 21.71 -17.27
N LYS A 460 -22.10 21.43 -18.59
CA LYS A 460 -22.93 22.13 -19.60
C LYS A 460 -23.14 21.40 -20.94
N SER A 461 -22.71 20.14 -21.12
CA SER A 461 -22.83 19.44 -22.43
C SER A 461 -23.69 18.17 -22.47
N HIS A 462 -24.46 17.83 -21.44
CA HIS A 462 -25.36 16.65 -21.50
C HIS A 462 -26.85 16.94 -21.29
N PHE A 463 -27.29 18.20 -21.38
CA PHE A 463 -28.72 18.55 -21.34
C PHE A 463 -29.30 19.21 -22.61
N ASP A 464 -28.50 19.52 -23.63
CA ASP A 464 -29.03 20.20 -24.85
C ASP A 464 -29.03 19.35 -26.15
N ASN A 465 -28.67 18.06 -26.12
CA ASN A 465 -28.69 17.21 -27.33
C ASN A 465 -29.65 16.01 -27.25
N LEU A 466 -30.84 16.21 -26.68
CA LEU A 466 -31.96 15.28 -26.81
C LEU A 466 -33.28 16.03 -27.09
N GLU A 467 -33.23 16.98 -28.02
CA GLU A 467 -34.41 17.33 -28.82
C GLU A 467 -34.58 16.27 -29.92
N ALA A 468 -35.29 15.17 -29.60
CA ALA A 468 -36.13 14.38 -30.52
C ALA A 468 -36.40 12.98 -29.94
N SER A 469 -37.31 12.87 -28.98
CA SER A 469 -38.30 11.77 -28.92
C SER A 469 -39.23 11.94 -27.72
N PRO A 470 -40.52 12.22 -27.93
CA PRO A 470 -41.47 12.46 -26.86
C PRO A 470 -42.07 11.14 -26.36
N LYS A 471 -42.31 11.04 -25.03
CA LYS A 471 -43.44 10.34 -24.35
C LYS A 471 -43.15 9.61 -23.01
N ILE A 472 -41.96 9.71 -22.40
CA ILE A 472 -41.72 9.12 -21.05
C ILE A 472 -41.59 10.18 -19.92
N SER A 473 -41.35 11.45 -20.24
CA SER A 473 -41.22 12.52 -19.23
C SER A 473 -42.56 12.96 -18.59
N THR A 474 -43.69 12.75 -19.27
CA THR A 474 -45.02 13.06 -18.71
C THR A 474 -45.39 12.14 -17.55
N LEU A 475 -45.04 10.85 -17.59
CA LEU A 475 -45.33 9.92 -16.50
C LEU A 475 -44.56 10.26 -15.22
N ARG A 476 -43.31 10.74 -15.32
CA ARG A 476 -42.49 11.08 -14.14
C ARG A 476 -42.99 12.36 -13.44
N ASN A 477 -43.50 13.32 -14.22
CA ASN A 477 -44.14 14.53 -13.66
C ASN A 477 -45.56 14.28 -13.14
N ILE A 478 -46.30 13.34 -13.75
CA ILE A 478 -47.57 12.88 -13.20
C ILE A 478 -47.32 12.13 -11.88
N HIS A 479 -46.30 11.27 -11.77
CA HIS A 479 -45.99 10.58 -10.52
C HIS A 479 -45.67 11.56 -9.37
N ARG A 480 -44.89 12.61 -9.64
CA ARG A 480 -44.64 13.69 -8.66
C ARG A 480 -45.90 14.49 -8.31
N LYS A 481 -46.74 14.84 -9.29
CA LYS A 481 -48.01 15.54 -9.02
C LYS A 481 -49.02 14.67 -8.27
N VAL A 482 -49.08 13.38 -8.57
CA VAL A 482 -49.94 12.40 -7.90
C VAL A 482 -49.48 12.20 -6.44
N GLN A 483 -48.18 12.09 -6.20
CA GLN A 483 -47.63 12.05 -4.83
C GLN A 483 -47.92 13.33 -4.03
N HIS A 484 -47.93 14.51 -4.67
CA HIS A 484 -48.31 15.76 -4.01
C HIS A 484 -49.83 15.90 -3.78
N SER A 485 -50.69 15.27 -4.58
CA SER A 485 -52.13 15.29 -4.35
C SER A 485 -52.61 14.32 -3.26
N PHE A 486 -51.87 13.25 -2.96
CA PHE A 486 -52.28 12.26 -1.96
C PHE A 486 -51.91 12.61 -0.50
N LYS A 487 -51.22 13.73 -0.24
CA LYS A 487 -50.83 14.14 1.14
C LYS A 487 -51.64 15.28 1.75
N ARG A 488 -52.82 15.62 1.21
CA ARG A 488 -53.75 16.57 1.86
C ARG A 488 -54.90 15.88 2.59
N THR A 489 -54.61 14.99 3.53
CA THR A 489 -55.58 14.54 4.55
C THR A 489 -54.83 13.96 5.75
N GLY A 490 -54.95 14.57 6.93
CA GLY A 490 -54.62 13.93 8.22
C GLY A 490 -53.46 14.55 9.01
N ASP A 491 -53.79 15.63 9.74
CA ASP A 491 -53.31 16.00 11.08
C ASP A 491 -51.81 15.91 11.45
N SER A 492 -51.15 17.07 11.24
CA SER A 492 -50.32 17.81 12.22
C SER A 492 -49.85 17.05 13.46
N PHE A 493 -48.63 16.51 13.47
CA PHE A 493 -47.71 16.56 14.63
C PHE A 493 -46.23 16.17 14.35
N ASN A 494 -45.78 16.00 13.09
CA ASN A 494 -44.41 15.55 12.78
C ASN A 494 -43.52 16.51 11.96
N ASP A 495 -43.96 17.73 11.65
CA ASP A 495 -43.23 18.60 10.71
C ASP A 495 -41.93 19.25 11.23
N ILE A 496 -41.65 19.21 12.55
CA ILE A 496 -40.45 19.86 13.10
C ILE A 496 -39.18 19.00 12.91
N ASN A 497 -39.31 17.67 12.89
CA ASN A 497 -38.14 16.78 12.74
C ASN A 497 -37.73 16.56 11.27
N GLU A 498 -38.64 16.70 10.30
CA GLU A 498 -38.28 16.51 8.87
C GLU A 498 -37.43 17.66 8.30
N LEU A 499 -37.55 18.88 8.81
CA LEU A 499 -36.81 20.04 8.29
C LEU A 499 -35.31 19.99 8.62
N GLY A 500 -34.95 19.50 9.81
CA GLY A 500 -33.56 19.30 10.23
C GLY A 500 -32.90 18.11 9.51
N ALA A 501 -33.62 17.00 9.38
CA ALA A 501 -33.14 15.81 8.66
C ALA A 501 -32.88 16.11 7.17
N LYS A 502 -33.79 16.83 6.49
CA LYS A 502 -33.61 17.23 5.07
C LYS A 502 -32.40 18.15 4.84
N GLN A 503 -32.04 19.00 5.80
CA GLN A 503 -30.84 19.84 5.68
C GLN A 503 -29.55 19.01 5.85
N GLY A 504 -29.52 18.10 6.82
CA GLY A 504 -28.39 17.18 7.02
C GLY A 504 -28.17 16.24 5.83
N GLU A 505 -29.25 15.69 5.27
CA GLU A 505 -29.21 14.88 4.06
C GLU A 505 -28.66 15.65 2.84
N ALA A 506 -29.15 16.88 2.61
CA ALA A 506 -28.72 17.68 1.47
C ALA A 506 -27.21 18.02 1.53
N LEU A 507 -26.66 18.22 2.73
CA LEU A 507 -25.23 18.46 2.93
C LEU A 507 -24.39 17.20 2.71
N ALA A 508 -24.85 16.04 3.16
CA ALA A 508 -24.15 14.76 2.99
C ALA A 508 -24.06 14.35 1.51
N PHE A 509 -25.16 14.53 0.75
CA PHE A 509 -25.26 14.15 -0.66
C PHE A 509 -24.87 15.27 -1.65
N GLY A 510 -24.11 16.28 -1.20
CA GLY A 510 -23.60 17.32 -2.09
C GLY A 510 -22.73 16.72 -3.20
N LYS A 511 -22.99 17.07 -4.46
CA LYS A 511 -22.24 16.54 -5.63
C LYS A 511 -20.71 16.72 -5.48
N GLU A 512 -20.28 17.85 -4.91
CA GLU A 512 -18.87 18.17 -4.69
C GLU A 512 -18.16 17.21 -3.72
N ASN A 513 -18.91 16.49 -2.86
CA ASN A 513 -18.36 15.47 -1.95
C ASN A 513 -17.97 14.17 -2.68
N PHE A 514 -18.40 13.99 -3.94
CA PHE A 514 -18.16 12.78 -4.72
C PHE A 514 -17.45 13.05 -6.06
N ASP A 515 -17.28 14.32 -6.43
CA ASP A 515 -16.44 14.76 -7.55
C ASP A 515 -14.95 14.54 -7.20
N LEU A 516 -14.53 13.27 -7.24
CA LEU A 516 -13.19 12.82 -6.92
C LEU A 516 -12.25 13.04 -8.11
N PHE A 517 -11.08 13.63 -7.84
CA PHE A 517 -10.07 13.85 -8.86
C PHE A 517 -8.69 13.35 -8.47
N TYR A 518 -7.81 13.21 -9.47
CA TYR A 518 -6.38 12.98 -9.27
C TYR A 518 -5.51 14.03 -9.97
N LEU A 519 -4.35 14.33 -9.37
CA LEU A 519 -3.28 15.18 -9.89
C LEU A 519 -1.96 14.42 -9.81
N GLU A 520 -1.24 14.28 -10.93
CA GLU A 520 0.09 13.66 -10.93
C GLU A 520 1.08 14.52 -10.13
N TYR A 521 1.70 13.91 -9.12
CA TYR A 521 2.75 14.56 -8.34
C TYR A 521 4.09 14.42 -9.06
N SER A 522 4.82 15.53 -9.21
CA SER A 522 6.20 15.51 -9.66
C SER A 522 7.10 16.26 -8.67
N PRO A 523 8.15 15.62 -8.12
CA PRO A 523 9.09 16.31 -7.26
C PRO A 523 9.82 17.47 -7.98
N LYS A 524 9.91 17.42 -9.32
CA LYS A 524 10.52 18.48 -10.14
C LYS A 524 9.74 19.81 -10.10
N ASN A 525 8.47 19.78 -9.73
CA ASN A 525 7.64 20.99 -9.60
C ASN A 525 7.93 21.75 -8.30
N TYR A 526 8.57 21.09 -7.31
CA TYR A 526 8.95 21.74 -6.07
C TYR A 526 10.23 22.56 -6.26
N LYS A 527 10.15 23.85 -5.90
CA LYS A 527 11.31 24.74 -5.78
C LYS A 527 11.46 25.10 -4.31
N ASP A 528 12.56 24.67 -3.70
CA ASP A 528 12.90 25.04 -2.33
C ASP A 528 13.25 26.53 -2.27
N VAL A 529 12.63 27.27 -1.34
CA VAL A 529 12.93 28.68 -1.10
C VAL A 529 14.37 28.84 -0.60
N ALA A 530 14.84 27.93 0.25
CA ALA A 530 16.20 27.98 0.78
C ALA A 530 17.24 27.80 -0.32
N GLU A 531 17.00 26.89 -1.26
CA GLU A 531 17.86 26.69 -2.43
C GLU A 531 17.77 27.88 -3.40
N ALA A 532 16.57 28.41 -3.64
CA ALA A 532 16.37 29.60 -4.48
C ALA A 532 17.04 30.86 -3.91
N ASP A 533 16.95 31.08 -2.60
CA ASP A 533 17.60 32.19 -1.91
C ASP A 533 19.11 32.00 -1.83
N ARG A 534 19.60 30.76 -1.64
CA ARG A 534 21.03 30.44 -1.69
C ARG A 534 21.60 30.64 -3.10
N LEU A 535 20.85 30.31 -4.14
CA LEU A 535 21.20 30.59 -5.55
C LEU A 535 21.14 32.08 -5.87
N LYS A 536 20.14 32.82 -5.36
CA LYS A 536 20.07 34.29 -5.47
C LYS A 536 21.25 34.97 -4.76
N LYS A 537 21.55 34.56 -3.53
CA LYS A 537 22.67 35.11 -2.76
C LYS A 537 24.01 34.81 -3.43
N LYS A 538 24.21 33.60 -3.94
CA LYS A 538 25.37 33.26 -4.78
C LYS A 538 25.42 34.07 -6.08
N ALA A 539 24.28 34.37 -6.70
CA ALA A 539 24.22 35.20 -7.90
C ALA A 539 24.51 36.69 -7.60
N GLU A 540 24.04 37.20 -6.46
CA GLU A 540 24.36 38.55 -5.95
C GLU A 540 25.83 38.66 -5.55
N GLU A 541 26.40 37.67 -4.86
CA GLU A 541 27.83 37.60 -4.53
C GLU A 541 28.69 37.56 -5.81
N ARG A 542 28.30 36.77 -6.82
CA ARG A 542 28.98 36.77 -8.14
C ARG A 542 28.87 38.12 -8.85
N ARG A 543 27.73 38.81 -8.72
CA ARG A 543 27.52 40.14 -9.30
C ARG A 543 28.38 41.19 -8.57
N GLN A 544 28.44 41.15 -7.24
CA GLN A 544 29.30 42.01 -6.44
C GLN A 544 30.79 41.77 -6.73
N LEU A 545 31.21 40.51 -6.88
CA LEU A 545 32.57 40.17 -7.27
C LEU A 545 32.91 40.71 -8.67
N ALA A 546 32.01 40.54 -9.64
CA ALA A 546 32.17 41.08 -10.99
C ALA A 546 32.19 42.62 -11.01
N ASP A 547 31.42 43.29 -10.15
CA ASP A 547 31.42 44.75 -10.02
C ASP A 547 32.70 45.25 -9.32
N LEU A 548 33.26 44.50 -8.36
CA LEU A 548 34.53 44.81 -7.70
C LEU A 548 35.73 44.63 -8.64
N GLU A 549 35.68 43.59 -9.48
CA GLU A 549 36.72 43.30 -10.48
C GLU A 549 36.79 44.43 -11.53
N LYS A 550 35.64 44.98 -11.93
CA LYS A 550 35.56 46.17 -12.79
C LYS A 550 36.12 47.45 -12.16
N LEU A 551 36.12 47.57 -10.82
CA LEU A 551 36.68 48.73 -10.12
C LEU A 551 38.21 48.67 -9.99
N LEU A 552 38.81 47.49 -10.17
CA LEU A 552 40.25 47.25 -10.05
C LEU A 552 41.00 47.27 -11.39
N GLU A 553 40.34 47.50 -12.52
CA GLU A 553 41.02 47.65 -13.81
C GLU A 553 41.81 49.00 -13.85
N PRO A 554 43.15 48.97 -14.05
CA PRO A 554 43.95 50.18 -14.08
C PRO A 554 43.65 51.00 -15.34
N THR A 555 43.24 52.25 -15.12
CA THR A 555 42.99 53.27 -16.15
C THR A 555 44.17 53.38 -17.14
N PRO A 556 43.96 53.27 -18.46
CA PRO A 556 45.04 53.30 -19.45
C PRO A 556 45.45 54.74 -19.78
N ALA A 557 46.73 55.08 -19.58
CA ALA A 557 47.34 56.28 -20.15
C ALA A 557 47.73 56.04 -21.63
N PRO A 558 47.69 57.07 -22.49
CA PRO A 558 47.31 56.91 -23.89
C PRO A 558 48.45 56.93 -24.90
N LYS A 559 48.29 56.08 -25.93
CA LYS A 559 48.56 56.26 -27.36
C LYS A 559 49.72 57.18 -27.78
N GLU A 560 50.84 56.58 -28.17
CA GLU A 560 51.65 57.09 -29.29
C GLU A 560 51.99 55.97 -30.27
N THR A 561 51.81 56.33 -31.54
CA THR A 561 51.85 55.55 -32.79
C THR A 561 53.27 55.50 -33.39
N PRO A 562 53.53 54.64 -34.40
CA PRO A 562 54.80 53.95 -34.60
C PRO A 562 55.72 54.61 -35.63
N VAL A 563 57.03 54.39 -35.49
CA VAL A 563 58.02 54.58 -36.57
C VAL A 563 59.09 53.49 -36.50
N GLU A 564 59.26 52.82 -37.63
CA GLU A 564 60.37 51.93 -37.98
C GLU A 564 61.70 52.70 -38.11
N ASN A 565 62.79 52.15 -37.55
CA ASN A 565 64.02 51.82 -38.29
C ASN A 565 65.20 51.52 -37.34
N ASN A 566 65.88 50.42 -37.66
CA ASN A 566 67.32 50.18 -37.57
C ASN A 566 68.15 50.90 -36.48
N LEU A 567 68.79 50.11 -35.61
CA LEU A 567 70.25 50.20 -35.40
C LEU A 567 70.78 49.03 -34.56
N ILE A 568 71.86 48.46 -35.09
CA ILE A 568 72.85 47.57 -34.49
C ILE A 568 73.72 48.41 -33.54
N ASP A 569 74.04 47.97 -32.32
CA ASP A 569 75.43 47.86 -31.85
C ASP A 569 75.58 47.13 -30.50
N PHE A 570 76.83 46.69 -30.32
CA PHE A 570 77.47 45.76 -29.42
C PHE A 570 77.48 46.05 -27.89
N SER A 571 77.74 44.96 -27.17
CA SER A 571 78.77 44.77 -26.12
C SER A 571 78.40 44.70 -24.63
N SER A 572 79.07 43.71 -24.02
CA SER A 572 79.39 43.47 -22.59
C SER A 572 78.24 42.97 -21.70
N GLY A 573 78.40 41.93 -20.87
CA GLY A 573 79.55 41.11 -20.50
C GLY A 573 79.24 40.38 -19.19
N SER A 574 79.85 39.21 -18.99
CA SER A 574 79.88 38.36 -17.78
C SER A 574 78.59 37.65 -17.37
N ALA A 575 78.56 36.44 -16.81
CA ALA A 575 79.47 35.31 -16.69
C ALA A 575 78.64 34.17 -16.04
N GLU A 576 79.22 32.96 -15.99
CA GLU A 576 78.78 31.78 -15.23
C GLU A 576 77.88 30.75 -15.94
N THR A 577 78.57 29.86 -16.66
CA THR A 577 78.57 28.39 -16.47
C THR A 577 77.26 27.70 -16.12
N ASN A 578 76.67 27.02 -17.10
CA ASN A 578 76.43 25.58 -16.99
C ASN A 578 76.42 24.96 -18.38
N SER A 579 77.32 23.99 -18.54
CA SER A 579 77.64 23.23 -19.74
C SER A 579 76.76 21.99 -19.87
N GLU A 580 76.83 21.40 -21.08
CA GLU A 580 76.55 20.00 -21.44
C GLU A 580 75.20 19.69 -22.10
N HIS A 581 75.18 19.96 -23.41
CA HIS A 581 75.11 18.96 -24.50
C HIS A 581 74.06 17.83 -24.46
N LEU A 582 73.03 18.06 -25.29
CA LEU A 582 72.57 17.23 -26.42
C LEU A 582 73.16 15.82 -26.65
N SER A 583 72.21 14.92 -26.99
CA SER A 583 72.29 13.70 -27.80
C SER A 583 73.13 12.54 -27.27
N ASP A 584 72.53 11.35 -27.07
CA ASP A 584 72.41 10.34 -28.15
C ASP A 584 71.71 9.05 -27.67
N SER A 585 71.01 8.40 -28.60
CA SER A 585 71.02 6.94 -28.83
C SER A 585 70.32 5.91 -27.89
N THR A 586 69.46 5.13 -28.55
CA THR A 586 69.25 3.66 -28.49
C THR A 586 68.59 2.96 -27.29
N SER A 587 67.40 2.42 -27.58
CA SER A 587 66.97 1.01 -27.42
C SER A 587 67.31 0.25 -26.14
N VAL A 588 66.27 -0.08 -25.37
CA VAL A 588 66.13 -1.40 -24.72
C VAL A 588 64.66 -1.82 -24.80
N SER A 589 64.41 -2.86 -25.60
CA SER A 589 63.19 -3.67 -25.62
C SER A 589 63.05 -4.47 -24.32
N PRO A 590 61.83 -4.74 -23.85
CA PRO A 590 61.51 -5.99 -23.17
C PRO A 590 60.80 -6.93 -24.15
N GLU A 591 61.39 -8.10 -24.33
CA GLU A 591 60.96 -9.23 -25.16
C GLU A 591 59.71 -9.97 -24.62
N PRO A 592 59.08 -10.83 -25.44
CA PRO A 592 57.73 -11.35 -25.25
C PRO A 592 57.69 -12.75 -24.61
N LEU A 593 56.55 -13.09 -23.99
CA LEU A 593 56.21 -14.48 -23.67
C LEU A 593 54.97 -14.91 -24.46
N THR A 594 55.22 -15.95 -25.22
CA THR A 594 54.39 -16.65 -26.20
C THR A 594 53.35 -17.57 -25.57
N SER A 595 52.20 -17.63 -26.24
CA SER A 595 51.25 -18.74 -26.45
C SER A 595 51.56 -20.14 -25.87
N THR A 596 50.56 -20.72 -25.19
CA THR A 596 50.07 -22.13 -25.29
C THR A 596 48.76 -22.20 -24.49
N GLU A 597 47.60 -22.29 -25.15
CA GLU A 597 46.85 -23.52 -25.48
C GLU A 597 46.33 -24.34 -24.28
N GLU A 598 45.00 -24.31 -24.15
CA GLU A 598 44.03 -25.34 -23.75
C GLU A 598 44.46 -26.50 -22.81
N LEU A 599 43.77 -26.63 -21.66
CA LEU A 599 42.91 -27.77 -21.28
C LEU A 599 42.72 -27.93 -19.75
N GLN A 600 41.44 -28.07 -19.39
CA GLN A 600 40.84 -28.97 -18.38
C GLN A 600 41.25 -28.95 -16.89
N ILE A 601 40.26 -28.53 -16.09
CA ILE A 601 39.63 -29.24 -14.94
C ILE A 601 40.54 -30.04 -14.01
N GLY A 602 40.69 -29.56 -12.76
CA GLY A 602 41.09 -30.42 -11.64
C GLY A 602 41.67 -29.70 -10.41
N ASP A 603 40.78 -29.36 -9.47
CA ASP A 603 40.94 -29.44 -8.01
C ASP A 603 41.83 -28.45 -7.20
N GLN A 604 41.18 -27.85 -6.19
CA GLN A 604 41.65 -27.34 -4.90
C GLN A 604 42.80 -26.31 -4.79
N GLY A 605 42.48 -25.11 -4.27
CA GLY A 605 43.48 -24.25 -3.63
C GLY A 605 43.16 -22.75 -3.49
N VAL A 606 42.30 -22.39 -2.53
CA VAL A 606 42.35 -21.19 -1.65
C VAL A 606 42.79 -19.83 -2.23
N GLY A 607 41.85 -18.87 -2.33
CA GLY A 607 42.17 -17.44 -2.31
C GLY A 607 41.05 -16.50 -2.79
N GLY A 608 40.33 -15.85 -1.86
CA GLY A 608 39.67 -14.55 -2.14
C GLY A 608 38.14 -14.45 -2.11
N GLU A 609 37.43 -15.16 -1.22
CA GLU A 609 36.01 -14.88 -0.94
C GLU A 609 35.84 -13.67 0.00
N GLN A 610 35.51 -12.47 -0.53
CA GLN A 610 34.95 -11.37 0.28
C GLN A 610 33.76 -10.62 -0.37
N ARG A 611 33.07 -11.19 -1.38
CA ARG A 611 31.88 -10.56 -1.98
C ARG A 611 30.57 -11.37 -1.90
N GLY A 612 30.51 -12.39 -1.03
CA GLY A 612 29.37 -13.31 -0.91
C GLY A 612 28.41 -13.15 0.28
N LYS A 613 28.61 -12.21 1.21
CA LYS A 613 27.74 -12.08 2.41
C LYS A 613 26.41 -11.32 2.17
N LEU A 614 26.34 -10.46 1.15
CA LEU A 614 25.12 -9.69 0.84
C LEU A 614 24.06 -10.48 0.05
N ALA A 615 24.46 -11.47 -0.75
CA ALA A 615 23.51 -12.29 -1.52
C ALA A 615 22.71 -13.28 -0.63
N LYS A 616 23.32 -13.81 0.45
CA LYS A 616 22.63 -14.67 1.41
C LYS A 616 21.59 -13.91 2.24
N LEU A 617 21.85 -12.64 2.60
CA LEU A 617 20.90 -11.78 3.31
C LEU A 617 19.69 -11.39 2.44
N LYS A 618 19.89 -11.20 1.12
CA LYS A 618 18.78 -10.93 0.20
C LYS A 618 17.86 -12.15 0.05
N SER A 619 18.42 -13.37 -0.03
CA SER A 619 17.60 -14.60 -0.07
C SER A 619 16.84 -14.89 1.25
N LEU A 620 17.39 -14.46 2.39
CA LEU A 620 16.74 -14.55 3.70
C LEU A 620 15.62 -13.50 3.84
N SER A 621 15.84 -12.28 3.36
CA SER A 621 14.80 -11.25 3.29
C SER A 621 13.66 -11.67 2.36
N ASP A 622 13.95 -12.29 1.22
CA ASP A 622 12.91 -12.80 0.31
C ASP A 622 12.18 -14.04 0.86
N ARG A 623 12.86 -14.85 1.70
CA ARG A 623 12.22 -15.96 2.45
C ARG A 623 11.37 -15.47 3.63
N MET A 624 11.79 -14.40 4.31
CA MET A 624 11.00 -13.75 5.37
C MET A 624 9.85 -12.92 4.79
N LYS A 625 10.00 -12.24 3.65
CA LYS A 625 8.89 -11.54 2.99
C LYS A 625 7.80 -12.50 2.49
N LYS A 626 8.14 -13.76 2.26
CA LYS A 626 7.18 -14.83 1.93
C LYS A 626 6.67 -15.63 3.14
N GLY A 627 7.14 -15.34 4.35
CA GLY A 627 6.80 -16.08 5.56
C GLY A 627 6.33 -15.14 6.67
N ILE A 628 5.23 -15.48 7.33
CA ILE A 628 4.74 -14.84 8.56
C ILE A 628 3.94 -13.55 8.32
N THR A 629 2.81 -13.68 7.62
CA THR A 629 1.58 -12.99 8.04
C THR A 629 0.74 -13.99 8.84
N GLN A 630 1.04 -14.12 10.14
CA GLN A 630 0.11 -14.80 11.06
C GLN A 630 -1.19 -13.98 11.08
N SER A 631 -2.32 -14.61 10.77
CA SER A 631 -3.66 -14.02 10.56
C SER A 631 -3.89 -13.32 9.21
N ASN A 632 -3.75 -14.09 8.13
CA ASN A 632 -4.72 -14.18 7.03
C ASN A 632 -4.25 -15.37 6.20
N THR A 633 -4.88 -16.52 6.41
CA THR A 633 -4.50 -17.78 5.76
C THR A 633 -4.39 -17.56 4.25
N LEU A 634 -3.29 -18.04 3.64
CA LEU A 634 -3.10 -18.09 2.19
C LEU A 634 -4.33 -18.62 1.42
N SER A 635 -5.23 -19.33 2.10
CA SER A 635 -6.58 -19.67 1.64
C SER A 635 -7.37 -18.47 1.10
N ASP A 636 -7.36 -17.29 1.74
CA ASP A 636 -8.04 -16.08 1.28
C ASP A 636 -7.45 -15.61 -0.07
N ILE A 637 -6.12 -15.65 -0.17
CA ILE A 637 -5.38 -15.28 -1.40
C ILE A 637 -5.70 -16.28 -2.52
N ARG A 638 -5.80 -17.57 -2.20
CA ARG A 638 -6.10 -18.63 -3.18
C ARG A 638 -7.56 -18.59 -3.64
N GLU A 639 -8.49 -18.20 -2.78
CA GLU A 639 -9.90 -18.02 -3.13
C GLU A 639 -10.09 -16.77 -4.02
N HIS A 640 -9.38 -15.68 -3.74
CA HIS A 640 -9.35 -14.50 -4.62
C HIS A 640 -8.69 -14.77 -5.97
N LEU A 641 -7.57 -15.49 -6.03
CA LEU A 641 -6.94 -15.88 -7.31
C LEU A 641 -7.83 -16.79 -8.16
N ARG A 642 -8.68 -17.62 -7.55
CA ARG A 642 -9.67 -18.43 -8.28
C ARG A 642 -10.86 -17.62 -8.78
N ARG A 643 -11.37 -16.65 -8.00
CA ARG A 643 -12.48 -15.78 -8.44
C ARG A 643 -12.05 -14.81 -9.54
N SER A 644 -10.80 -14.34 -9.54
CA SER A 644 -10.26 -13.44 -10.57
C SER A 644 -9.76 -14.18 -11.84
N GLY A 645 -9.61 -15.50 -11.80
CA GLY A 645 -9.06 -16.29 -12.92
C GLY A 645 -10.06 -16.80 -13.97
N SER A 646 -11.34 -16.44 -13.87
CA SER A 646 -12.41 -17.01 -14.71
C SER A 646 -13.06 -16.00 -15.68
N PHE A 647 -12.27 -15.33 -16.53
CA PHE A 647 -12.78 -14.73 -17.77
C PHE A 647 -11.71 -14.74 -18.86
N VAL A 648 -11.49 -15.89 -19.49
CA VAL A 648 -10.77 -16.02 -20.77
C VAL A 648 -11.53 -16.99 -21.67
N LYS A 649 -12.20 -16.46 -22.70
CA LYS A 649 -12.50 -17.09 -24.01
C LYS A 649 -13.02 -16.01 -24.99
N PRO A 650 -12.92 -16.20 -26.32
CA PRO A 650 -12.28 -15.22 -27.21
C PRO A 650 -13.24 -14.73 -28.33
N PRO A 651 -12.81 -14.21 -29.51
CA PRO A 651 -13.29 -12.94 -30.03
C PRO A 651 -14.19 -13.05 -31.28
N PRO A 652 -14.89 -11.97 -31.69
CA PRO A 652 -15.37 -11.84 -33.05
C PRO A 652 -14.49 -10.87 -33.84
N SER A 653 -13.79 -11.46 -34.80
CA SER A 653 -13.27 -10.86 -36.03
C SER A 653 -14.33 -10.04 -36.78
N GLY A 654 -13.95 -8.87 -37.28
CA GLY A 654 -14.77 -8.07 -38.18
C GLY A 654 -13.95 -7.00 -38.89
N ILE A 655 -13.23 -7.42 -39.93
CA ILE A 655 -12.58 -6.56 -40.92
C ILE A 655 -13.66 -6.10 -41.92
N PRO A 656 -13.84 -4.80 -42.19
CA PRO A 656 -14.46 -4.34 -43.41
C PRO A 656 -13.40 -3.81 -44.36
N THR A 657 -13.28 -4.51 -45.47
CA THR A 657 -12.55 -4.19 -46.68
C THR A 657 -13.21 -3.06 -47.48
N SER A 658 -12.35 -2.17 -47.98
CA SER A 658 -12.36 -1.57 -49.32
C SER A 658 -13.49 -0.62 -49.76
N SER A 659 -13.03 0.49 -50.35
CA SER A 659 -13.58 1.13 -51.57
C SER A 659 -14.83 1.98 -51.41
N SER A 660 -14.68 3.31 -51.51
CA SER A 660 -14.95 4.02 -52.77
C SER A 660 -14.98 5.55 -52.59
N GLU A 661 -14.20 6.18 -53.46
CA GLU A 661 -14.56 7.39 -54.21
C GLU A 661 -14.69 8.73 -53.45
N GLN A 662 -13.54 9.40 -53.49
CA GLN A 662 -13.31 10.83 -53.45
C GLN A 662 -14.32 11.60 -54.33
N ASN A 663 -15.16 12.42 -53.69
CA ASN A 663 -15.73 13.61 -54.29
C ASN A 663 -15.09 14.82 -53.61
N LEU A 664 -14.16 15.46 -54.30
CA LEU A 664 -13.54 16.75 -53.95
C LEU A 664 -14.40 17.88 -54.50
N PRO A 665 -14.97 18.79 -53.67
CA PRO A 665 -15.47 20.07 -54.12
C PRO A 665 -14.45 21.20 -53.89
N ASP A 666 -14.48 22.14 -54.81
CA ASP A 666 -13.65 23.33 -54.94
C ASP A 666 -13.77 24.34 -53.78
N VAL A 667 -12.59 24.89 -53.43
CA VAL A 667 -12.26 26.31 -53.18
C VAL A 667 -13.25 27.16 -52.36
N ALA A 668 -12.97 27.30 -51.05
CA ALA A 668 -13.07 28.58 -50.32
C ALA A 668 -12.41 28.51 -48.93
N THR A 669 -11.31 29.25 -48.76
CA THR A 669 -10.87 29.97 -47.55
C THR A 669 -11.13 29.39 -46.14
N GLY A 670 -10.13 28.68 -45.59
CA GLY A 670 -9.91 28.45 -44.14
C GLY A 670 -10.68 27.28 -43.49
N PRO A 671 -10.16 26.61 -42.44
CA PRO A 671 -8.87 26.74 -41.75
C PRO A 671 -7.96 25.50 -41.99
N ARG A 672 -6.82 25.70 -42.68
CA ARG A 672 -5.79 24.66 -42.84
C ARG A 672 -4.97 24.45 -41.56
N ASP A 673 -4.90 25.46 -40.71
CA ASP A 673 -4.06 25.45 -39.51
C ASP A 673 -4.61 24.50 -38.44
N ASP A 674 -5.93 24.25 -38.39
CA ASP A 674 -6.52 23.33 -37.42
C ASP A 674 -6.21 21.86 -37.72
N ILE A 675 -6.07 21.49 -38.99
CA ILE A 675 -5.72 20.10 -39.35
C ILE A 675 -4.25 19.83 -38.98
N LEU A 676 -3.34 20.74 -39.35
CA LEU A 676 -1.93 20.61 -38.99
C LEU A 676 -1.71 20.72 -37.47
N ALA A 677 -2.45 21.58 -36.76
CA ALA A 677 -2.42 21.66 -35.30
C ALA A 677 -2.98 20.38 -34.64
N LYS A 678 -3.97 19.73 -35.25
CA LYS A 678 -4.50 18.44 -34.77
C LYS A 678 -3.49 17.29 -34.95
N TYR A 679 -2.70 17.28 -36.02
CA TYR A 679 -1.61 16.30 -36.19
C TYR A 679 -0.34 16.66 -35.39
N ALA A 680 -0.06 17.94 -35.17
CA ALA A 680 1.05 18.42 -34.34
C ALA A 680 0.77 18.21 -32.83
N SER A 681 -0.49 18.31 -32.39
CA SER A 681 -0.88 18.01 -31.01
C SER A 681 -0.87 16.52 -30.71
N ILE A 682 -1.20 15.66 -31.69
CA ILE A 682 -1.00 14.20 -31.57
C ILE A 682 0.49 13.85 -31.43
N SER A 683 1.38 14.61 -32.08
CA SER A 683 2.84 14.47 -31.91
C SER A 683 3.35 14.91 -30.53
N SER A 684 2.53 15.63 -29.73
CA SER A 684 2.87 16.00 -28.35
C SER A 684 2.52 14.90 -27.34
N ILE A 685 1.73 13.90 -27.75
CA ILE A 685 1.59 12.65 -27.02
C ILE A 685 2.83 11.83 -27.38
N LYS A 686 3.90 12.07 -26.63
CA LYS A 686 5.14 11.30 -26.66
C LYS A 686 4.83 9.85 -26.31
N GLU A 687 4.40 9.05 -27.29
CA GLU A 687 4.79 7.65 -27.34
C GLU A 687 6.32 7.67 -27.47
N GLN A 688 7.01 7.54 -26.34
CA GLN A 688 8.44 7.25 -26.32
C GLN A 688 8.63 5.86 -26.95
N LYS A 689 8.64 5.80 -28.27
CA LYS A 689 9.37 4.74 -28.96
C LYS A 689 10.86 5.12 -28.82
N PRO A 690 11.71 4.41 -28.05
CA PRO A 690 13.15 4.43 -28.21
C PRO A 690 13.42 4.00 -29.64
N ALA A 691 13.45 5.00 -30.51
CA ALA A 691 14.08 4.86 -31.79
C ALA A 691 15.54 4.54 -31.49
N LEU A 692 15.98 3.42 -32.03
CA LEU A 692 17.35 2.95 -32.15
C LEU A 692 18.39 4.06 -32.50
N GLY A 693 17.94 5.24 -32.94
CA GLY A 693 18.75 6.40 -33.29
C GLY A 693 19.33 7.21 -32.14
N ASN A 694 18.89 7.02 -30.88
CA ASN A 694 19.46 7.77 -29.74
C ASN A 694 20.83 7.26 -29.26
N LEU A 695 21.43 6.27 -29.91
CA LEU A 695 22.76 5.77 -29.55
C LEU A 695 23.92 6.69 -29.91
N ILE A 696 23.72 7.68 -30.79
CA ILE A 696 24.82 8.49 -31.30
C ILE A 696 24.97 9.81 -30.51
N ASP A 697 23.97 10.22 -29.72
CA ASP A 697 24.04 11.45 -28.91
C ASP A 697 24.37 11.14 -27.44
N GLY A 698 25.55 10.55 -27.23
CA GLY A 698 26.06 10.14 -25.93
C GLY A 698 27.31 10.88 -25.45
N THR A 699 27.68 12.03 -26.04
CA THR A 699 28.83 12.83 -25.59
C THR A 699 28.73 14.31 -26.02
N ALA A 700 27.88 15.11 -25.38
CA ALA A 700 28.06 16.57 -25.36
C ALA A 700 27.35 17.22 -24.17
N SER A 701 28.15 17.75 -23.25
CA SER A 701 27.74 18.46 -22.05
C SER A 701 26.85 19.67 -22.32
N ALA A 702 25.90 19.87 -21.41
CA ALA A 702 25.06 21.04 -21.30
C ALA A 702 25.86 22.36 -21.17
N SER A 703 25.57 23.32 -22.06
CA SER A 703 25.47 24.74 -21.67
C SER A 703 24.66 25.52 -22.71
N SER A 704 23.78 26.36 -22.20
CA SER A 704 22.89 27.28 -22.91
C SER A 704 23.64 28.47 -23.50
N THR A 705 23.53 28.71 -24.81
CA THR A 705 23.22 30.00 -25.49
C THR A 705 23.44 29.86 -27.01
N PRO A 706 22.58 30.44 -27.87
CA PRO A 706 22.64 30.21 -29.31
C PRO A 706 23.71 31.10 -29.95
N ARG A 707 24.94 30.59 -30.07
CA ARG A 707 25.94 31.15 -30.98
C ARG A 707 25.89 30.38 -32.31
N LYS A 708 25.65 31.12 -33.39
CA LYS A 708 25.70 30.63 -34.78
C LYS A 708 27.16 30.30 -35.15
N GLU A 709 27.55 29.04 -34.98
CA GLU A 709 28.84 28.53 -35.48
C GLU A 709 28.67 27.82 -36.84
N PRO A 710 29.69 27.85 -37.71
CA PRO A 710 29.58 27.55 -39.14
C PRO A 710 29.32 26.06 -39.42
N LEU A 711 28.48 25.78 -40.44
CA LEU A 711 28.06 24.44 -40.84
C LEU A 711 29.26 23.62 -41.35
N GLU A 712 29.68 22.60 -40.60
CA GLU A 712 30.65 21.60 -41.06
C GLU A 712 30.21 20.91 -42.36
N PRO A 713 31.15 20.53 -43.25
CA PRO A 713 30.85 19.77 -44.47
C PRO A 713 30.14 18.44 -44.19
N TYR A 714 29.21 18.04 -45.06
CA TYR A 714 28.45 16.78 -44.91
C TYR A 714 29.36 15.53 -44.86
N TYR A 715 30.43 15.54 -45.68
CA TYR A 715 31.47 14.52 -45.69
C TYR A 715 32.81 15.19 -45.36
N SER A 716 33.56 14.62 -44.43
CA SER A 716 34.91 15.06 -44.10
C SER A 716 35.84 13.86 -44.09
N SER A 717 36.91 13.92 -44.90
CA SER A 717 37.94 12.87 -44.91
C SER A 717 38.83 12.92 -43.68
N GLU A 718 38.97 14.09 -43.05
CA GLU A 718 39.84 14.31 -41.87
C GLU A 718 39.19 13.79 -40.58
N ASN A 719 37.86 13.82 -40.51
CA ASN A 719 37.07 13.30 -39.39
C ASN A 719 35.97 12.37 -39.92
N LEU A 720 36.37 11.20 -40.44
CA LEU A 720 35.44 10.29 -41.10
C LEU A 720 34.31 9.82 -40.18
N VAL A 721 34.63 9.41 -38.94
CA VAL A 721 33.64 8.88 -37.99
C VAL A 721 32.69 9.98 -37.47
N GLY A 722 33.21 11.19 -37.26
CA GLY A 722 32.42 12.33 -36.81
C GLY A 722 31.60 13.01 -37.91
N CYS A 723 31.90 12.77 -39.18
CA CYS A 723 31.17 13.44 -40.26
C CYS A 723 29.73 12.96 -40.36
N ARG A 724 28.84 13.89 -40.73
CA ARG A 724 27.39 13.62 -40.84
C ARG A 724 27.07 12.49 -41.83
N ALA A 725 27.83 12.37 -42.92
CA ALA A 725 27.66 11.30 -43.91
C ALA A 725 27.88 9.90 -43.30
N PHE A 726 28.90 9.72 -42.47
CA PHE A 726 29.20 8.43 -41.84
C PHE A 726 28.13 8.03 -40.85
N GLN A 727 27.75 8.94 -39.94
CA GLN A 727 26.67 8.72 -38.98
C GLN A 727 25.33 8.44 -39.67
N ASP A 728 25.04 9.14 -40.77
CA ASP A 728 23.83 8.93 -41.57
C ASP A 728 23.82 7.57 -42.26
N THR A 729 24.95 7.15 -42.82
CA THR A 729 25.11 5.84 -43.46
C THR A 729 24.97 4.72 -42.44
N LEU A 730 25.62 4.84 -41.28
CA LEU A 730 25.52 3.89 -40.18
C LEU A 730 24.06 3.71 -39.73
N ARG A 731 23.36 4.81 -39.42
CA ARG A 731 21.94 4.79 -39.01
C ARG A 731 21.03 4.19 -40.08
N LYS A 732 21.24 4.53 -41.36
CA LYS A 732 20.48 3.95 -42.48
C LYS A 732 20.75 2.45 -42.62
N MET A 733 22.01 2.01 -42.56
CA MET A 733 22.35 0.58 -42.59
C MET A 733 21.67 -0.20 -41.47
N ILE A 734 21.75 0.28 -40.23
CA ILE A 734 21.09 -0.38 -39.08
C ILE A 734 19.58 -0.47 -39.30
N THR A 735 18.96 0.63 -39.73
CA THR A 735 17.51 0.70 -39.96
C THR A 735 17.05 -0.28 -41.04
N VAL A 736 17.77 -0.30 -42.16
CA VAL A 736 17.43 -1.13 -43.32
C VAL A 736 17.73 -2.59 -43.05
N LEU A 737 18.94 -2.93 -42.59
CA LEU A 737 19.31 -4.31 -42.27
C LEU A 737 18.42 -4.91 -41.18
N GLY A 738 18.05 -4.11 -40.18
CA GLY A 738 17.13 -4.53 -39.12
C GLY A 738 15.69 -4.81 -39.60
N ASN A 739 15.29 -4.24 -40.73
CA ASN A 739 13.96 -4.44 -41.34
C ASN A 739 13.90 -5.58 -42.35
N ILE A 740 15.04 -6.19 -42.71
CA ILE A 740 15.05 -7.27 -43.70
C ILE A 740 14.45 -8.54 -43.09
N SER A 741 13.27 -8.92 -43.59
CA SER A 741 12.58 -10.15 -43.17
C SER A 741 13.34 -11.41 -43.56
N TYR A 742 13.98 -11.42 -44.72
CA TYR A 742 14.64 -12.59 -45.30
C TYR A 742 15.95 -12.21 -45.98
N LEU A 743 17.02 -12.90 -45.60
CA LEU A 743 18.33 -12.76 -46.22
C LEU A 743 18.48 -13.85 -47.30
N PRO A 744 18.55 -13.48 -48.60
CA PRO A 744 18.69 -14.46 -49.67
C PRO A 744 20.07 -15.11 -49.59
N ARG A 745 20.21 -16.41 -49.83
CA ARG A 745 21.52 -17.08 -49.90
C ARG A 745 22.19 -16.80 -51.24
N ILE A 746 23.21 -15.95 -51.23
CA ILE A 746 24.03 -15.61 -52.38
C ILE A 746 25.12 -16.68 -52.46
N GLY A 747 25.07 -17.53 -53.48
CA GLY A 747 26.09 -18.56 -53.65
C GLY A 747 27.41 -17.96 -54.12
N TYR A 748 28.50 -18.25 -53.41
CA TYR A 748 29.86 -17.99 -53.90
C TYR A 748 30.24 -19.07 -54.93
N ARG A 749 30.61 -18.65 -56.14
CA ARG A 749 31.24 -19.54 -57.13
C ARG A 749 32.75 -19.34 -57.07
N ASN A 750 33.50 -20.42 -56.82
CA ASN A 750 34.97 -20.48 -56.87
C ASN A 750 35.52 -20.25 -58.30
N GLU A 751 35.13 -19.16 -58.97
CA GLU A 751 35.66 -18.77 -60.26
C GLU A 751 37.02 -18.08 -60.03
N THR A 752 38.09 -18.85 -60.22
CA THR A 752 39.50 -18.41 -60.34
C THR A 752 40.12 -17.70 -59.12
N LYS A 753 41.04 -18.41 -58.43
CA LYS A 753 41.83 -17.98 -57.25
C LYS A 753 42.81 -16.79 -57.49
N GLN A 754 42.46 -15.76 -58.25
CA GLN A 754 43.43 -14.69 -58.56
C GLN A 754 43.16 -13.33 -57.93
N ASN A 755 41.98 -13.03 -57.42
CA ASN A 755 41.75 -11.76 -56.70
C ASN A 755 40.86 -12.01 -55.48
N GLU A 756 41.40 -11.89 -54.26
CA GLU A 756 40.58 -11.60 -53.08
C GLU A 756 39.80 -10.30 -53.39
N TRP A 757 38.47 -10.34 -53.32
CA TRP A 757 37.66 -9.14 -53.52
C TRP A 757 37.67 -8.28 -52.26
N ASP A 758 37.79 -6.97 -52.43
CA ASP A 758 37.67 -6.03 -51.31
C ASP A 758 36.29 -6.12 -50.65
N LYS A 759 36.23 -5.93 -49.32
CA LYS A 759 34.97 -5.95 -48.55
C LYS A 759 33.90 -5.00 -49.08
N LYS A 760 34.27 -3.83 -49.61
CA LYS A 760 33.33 -2.88 -50.23
C LYS A 760 32.59 -3.51 -51.41
N VAL A 761 33.30 -4.27 -52.26
CA VAL A 761 32.72 -4.95 -53.43
C VAL A 761 31.82 -6.10 -52.99
N LEU A 762 32.27 -6.87 -51.99
CA LEU A 762 31.48 -7.97 -51.41
C LEU A 762 30.18 -7.46 -50.76
N LEU A 763 30.25 -6.40 -49.96
CA LEU A 763 29.08 -5.74 -49.36
C LEU A 763 28.12 -5.22 -50.43
N GLY A 764 28.64 -4.59 -51.48
CA GLY A 764 27.84 -4.11 -52.61
C GLY A 764 27.06 -5.24 -53.29
N ARG A 765 27.72 -6.38 -53.57
CA ARG A 765 27.07 -7.58 -54.12
C ARG A 765 26.08 -8.22 -53.16
N PHE A 766 26.40 -8.24 -51.86
CA PHE A 766 25.48 -8.69 -50.83
C PHE A 766 24.18 -7.87 -50.84
N LEU A 767 24.30 -6.54 -50.83
CA LEU A 767 23.16 -5.63 -50.91
C LEU A 767 22.39 -5.76 -52.22
N ASP A 768 23.06 -6.05 -53.34
CA ASP A 768 22.39 -6.34 -54.61
C ASP A 768 21.56 -7.62 -54.55
N GLY A 769 22.09 -8.68 -53.93
CA GLY A 769 21.34 -9.91 -53.70
C GLY A 769 20.10 -9.68 -52.84
N VAL A 770 20.26 -8.94 -51.73
CA VAL A 770 19.14 -8.51 -50.87
C VAL A 770 18.14 -7.65 -51.65
N LEU A 771 18.61 -6.69 -52.46
CA LEU A 771 17.76 -5.82 -53.27
C LEU A 771 16.91 -6.62 -54.25
N VAL A 772 17.51 -7.55 -55.00
CA VAL A 772 16.79 -8.43 -55.95
C VAL A 772 15.71 -9.23 -55.23
N GLU A 773 16.00 -9.76 -54.05
CA GLU A 773 15.01 -10.49 -53.23
C GLU A 773 13.88 -9.57 -52.74
N THR A 774 14.19 -8.36 -52.27
CA THR A 774 13.16 -7.39 -51.86
C THR A 774 12.28 -6.91 -53.02
N GLU A 775 12.85 -6.75 -54.22
CA GLU A 775 12.11 -6.44 -55.44
C GLU A 775 11.23 -7.61 -55.89
N HIS A 776 11.75 -8.85 -55.79
CA HIS A 776 10.99 -10.06 -56.06
C HIS A 776 9.78 -10.18 -55.11
N ARG A 777 9.95 -9.82 -53.84
CA ARG A 777 8.88 -9.73 -52.83
C ARG A 777 7.96 -8.52 -52.97
N ARG A 778 8.25 -7.61 -53.90
CA ARG A 778 7.52 -6.35 -54.12
C ARG A 778 7.51 -5.42 -52.90
N GLU A 779 8.53 -5.51 -52.05
CA GLU A 779 8.74 -4.61 -50.92
C GLU A 779 9.40 -3.30 -51.38
N TYR A 780 8.70 -2.53 -52.24
CA TYR A 780 9.27 -1.35 -52.91
C TYR A 780 9.82 -0.29 -51.95
N GLY A 781 9.22 -0.16 -50.77
CA GLY A 781 9.72 0.74 -49.72
C GLY A 781 11.09 0.32 -49.20
N LEU A 782 11.28 -0.98 -48.89
CA LEU A 782 12.56 -1.51 -48.44
C LEU A 782 13.59 -1.49 -49.57
N ALA A 783 13.18 -1.79 -50.80
CA ALA A 783 14.03 -1.70 -51.99
C ALA A 783 14.58 -0.27 -52.21
N ALA A 784 13.73 0.76 -52.02
CA ALA A 784 14.17 2.15 -52.08
C ALA A 784 15.19 2.49 -50.98
N GLN A 785 14.97 2.00 -49.76
CA GLN A 785 15.90 2.19 -48.65
C GLN A 785 17.24 1.47 -48.89
N LEU A 786 17.24 0.28 -49.46
CA LEU A 786 18.44 -0.47 -49.84
C LEU A 786 19.25 0.26 -50.92
N ARG A 787 18.58 0.82 -51.93
CA ARG A 787 19.23 1.64 -52.97
C ARG A 787 19.89 2.88 -52.36
N GLU A 788 19.23 3.52 -51.39
CA GLU A 788 19.82 4.67 -50.68
C GLU A 788 21.01 4.27 -49.80
N VAL A 789 20.93 3.14 -49.09
CA VAL A 789 22.08 2.59 -48.33
C VAL A 789 23.26 2.32 -49.27
N LYS A 790 23.00 1.70 -50.43
CA LYS A 790 24.04 1.46 -51.44
C LYS A 790 24.67 2.77 -51.92
N ARG A 791 23.85 3.78 -52.22
CA ARG A 791 24.32 5.13 -52.62
C ARG A 791 25.18 5.78 -51.53
N CYS A 792 24.81 5.62 -50.26
CA CYS A 792 25.58 6.15 -49.14
C CYS A 792 26.93 5.43 -48.97
N ILE A 793 26.98 4.10 -49.11
CA ILE A 793 28.22 3.32 -49.02
C ILE A 793 29.22 3.72 -50.11
N GLU A 794 28.75 4.12 -51.29
CA GLU A 794 29.63 4.58 -52.38
C GLU A 794 30.40 5.87 -52.06
N LEU A 795 29.97 6.66 -51.07
CA LEU A 795 30.68 7.87 -50.64
C LEU A 795 32.00 7.57 -49.93
N PHE A 796 32.21 6.33 -49.48
CA PHE A 796 33.38 5.94 -48.69
C PHE A 796 34.38 5.14 -49.53
N GLU A 797 35.67 5.38 -49.29
CA GLU A 797 36.75 4.51 -49.75
C GLU A 797 36.73 3.15 -49.04
N HIS A 798 37.51 2.19 -49.54
CA HIS A 798 37.58 0.84 -48.98
C HIS A 798 37.82 0.82 -47.47
N ALA A 799 38.81 1.58 -46.99
CA ALA A 799 39.12 1.71 -45.56
C ALA A 799 37.94 2.29 -44.75
N GLY A 800 37.19 3.23 -45.32
CA GLY A 800 36.02 3.82 -44.67
C GLY A 800 34.85 2.85 -44.48
N VAL A 801 34.66 1.92 -45.44
CA VAL A 801 33.66 0.85 -45.33
C VAL A 801 34.07 -0.19 -44.28
N GLU A 802 35.36 -0.48 -44.12
CA GLU A 802 35.82 -1.35 -43.04
C GLU A 802 35.55 -0.74 -41.66
N ILE A 803 35.87 0.55 -41.49
CA ILE A 803 35.56 1.30 -40.26
C ILE A 803 34.05 1.30 -39.99
N LEU A 804 33.22 1.47 -41.03
CA LEU A 804 31.75 1.41 -40.91
C LEU A 804 31.26 0.04 -40.43
N MET A 805 31.84 -1.05 -40.96
CA MET A 805 31.54 -2.42 -40.54
C MET A 805 31.95 -2.68 -39.09
N ASP A 806 33.09 -2.15 -38.67
CA ASP A 806 33.54 -2.26 -37.28
C ASP A 806 32.64 -1.47 -36.33
N HIS A 807 32.15 -0.29 -36.73
CA HIS A 807 31.15 0.47 -35.96
C HIS A 807 29.80 -0.24 -35.88
N LEU A 808 29.37 -0.93 -36.94
CA LEU A 808 28.16 -1.76 -36.89
C LEU A 808 28.31 -2.91 -35.87
N LYS A 809 29.52 -3.48 -35.73
CA LYS A 809 29.83 -4.48 -34.70
C LYS A 809 29.90 -3.85 -33.30
N LEU A 810 30.48 -2.66 -33.14
CA LEU A 810 30.52 -1.97 -31.83
C LEU A 810 29.12 -1.55 -31.33
N ASN A 811 28.26 -1.10 -32.25
CA ASN A 811 26.86 -0.80 -31.97
C ASN A 811 26.08 -2.02 -31.42
N GLU A 812 26.51 -3.25 -31.73
CA GLU A 812 25.95 -4.47 -31.12
C GLU A 812 26.05 -4.42 -29.59
N ALA A 813 27.24 -4.10 -29.07
CA ALA A 813 27.48 -4.03 -27.63
C ALA A 813 26.73 -2.87 -26.96
N GLU A 814 26.50 -1.77 -27.68
CA GLU A 814 25.73 -0.64 -27.18
C GLU A 814 24.22 -0.92 -27.14
N GLN A 815 23.68 -1.59 -28.15
CA GLN A 815 22.29 -2.06 -28.15
C GLN A 815 22.03 -3.05 -27.02
N ASP A 816 22.95 -3.97 -26.77
CA ASP A 816 22.84 -4.91 -25.65
C ASP A 816 22.80 -4.17 -24.30
N LYS A 817 23.54 -3.07 -24.15
CA LYS A 817 23.45 -2.20 -22.96
C LYS A 817 22.07 -1.54 -22.84
N ILE A 818 21.51 -1.00 -23.92
CA ILE A 818 20.16 -0.40 -23.92
C ILE A 818 19.11 -1.44 -23.56
N VAL A 819 19.14 -2.61 -24.19
CA VAL A 819 18.20 -3.70 -23.92
C VAL A 819 18.30 -4.16 -22.47
N ASN A 820 19.50 -4.26 -21.92
CA ASN A 820 19.69 -4.56 -20.51
C ASN A 820 19.11 -3.46 -19.59
N GLY A 821 19.30 -2.18 -19.92
CA GLY A 821 18.65 -1.07 -19.22
C GLY A 821 17.12 -1.13 -19.26
N MET A 822 16.53 -1.42 -20.43
CA MET A 822 15.07 -1.60 -20.56
C MET A 822 14.56 -2.80 -19.75
N ARG A 823 15.34 -3.89 -19.68
CA ARG A 823 15.01 -5.05 -18.83
C ARG A 823 15.07 -4.73 -17.35
N GLU A 824 16.03 -3.94 -16.92
CA GLU A 824 16.14 -3.44 -15.54
C GLU A 824 14.96 -2.53 -15.19
N GLU A 825 14.58 -1.63 -16.09
CA GLU A 825 13.41 -0.76 -15.93
C GLU A 825 12.11 -1.57 -15.88
N ARG A 826 11.92 -2.52 -16.79
CA ARG A 826 10.78 -3.45 -16.74
C ARG A 826 10.76 -4.22 -15.42
N ALA A 827 11.91 -4.71 -14.95
CA ALA A 827 12.00 -5.39 -13.65
C ALA A 827 11.68 -4.44 -12.47
N SER A 828 11.98 -3.15 -12.61
CA SER A 828 11.57 -2.12 -11.65
C SER A 828 10.05 -1.91 -11.66
N LEU A 829 9.44 -1.75 -12.84
CA LEU A 829 7.99 -1.62 -13.01
C LEU A 829 7.22 -2.85 -12.47
N MET A 830 7.74 -4.06 -12.73
CA MET A 830 7.16 -5.29 -12.19
C MET A 830 7.23 -5.36 -10.67
N ARG A 831 8.32 -4.89 -10.06
CA ARG A 831 8.42 -4.76 -8.59
C ARG A 831 7.40 -3.74 -8.07
N LYS A 832 7.32 -2.57 -8.69
CA LYS A 832 6.35 -1.53 -8.34
C LYS A 832 4.90 -2.03 -8.43
N SER A 833 4.56 -2.81 -9.47
CA SER A 833 3.24 -3.44 -9.60
C SER A 833 2.93 -4.43 -8.47
N ASN A 834 3.93 -5.22 -8.03
CA ASN A 834 3.75 -6.12 -6.89
C ASN A 834 3.58 -5.35 -5.58
N ASP A 835 4.32 -4.25 -5.39
CA ASP A 835 4.22 -3.39 -4.21
C ASP A 835 2.84 -2.70 -4.15
N ILE A 836 2.34 -2.20 -5.27
CA ILE A 836 0.96 -1.66 -5.40
C ILE A 836 -0.07 -2.72 -5.03
N SER A 837 0.09 -3.95 -5.52
CA SER A 837 -0.81 -5.05 -5.18
C SER A 837 -0.78 -5.36 -3.68
N SER A 838 0.40 -5.32 -3.05
CA SER A 838 0.53 -5.49 -1.60
C SER A 838 -0.15 -4.37 -0.81
N LEU A 839 0.00 -3.12 -1.25
CA LEU A 839 -0.67 -1.97 -0.65
C LEU A 839 -2.19 -2.04 -0.83
N GLU A 840 -2.67 -2.49 -1.98
CA GLU A 840 -4.09 -2.72 -2.24
C GLU A 840 -4.67 -3.74 -1.26
N GLN A 841 -3.98 -4.87 -1.03
CA GLN A 841 -4.43 -5.84 -0.03
C GLN A 841 -4.50 -5.25 1.39
N ARG A 842 -3.54 -4.39 1.76
CA ARG A 842 -3.56 -3.67 3.04
C ARG A 842 -4.78 -2.74 3.15
N VAL A 843 -5.06 -1.95 2.11
CA VAL A 843 -6.24 -1.06 2.07
C VAL A 843 -7.54 -1.87 2.14
N LEU A 844 -7.65 -2.95 1.37
CA LEU A 844 -8.84 -3.81 1.36
C LEU A 844 -9.06 -4.52 2.70
N LEU A 845 -8.00 -4.94 3.40
CA LEU A 845 -8.11 -5.50 4.74
C LEU A 845 -8.69 -4.47 5.73
N ASN A 846 -8.14 -3.25 5.74
CA ASN A 846 -8.65 -2.17 6.57
C ASN A 846 -10.10 -1.83 6.22
N ARG A 847 -10.45 -1.77 4.92
CA ARG A 847 -11.83 -1.54 4.48
C ARG A 847 -12.78 -2.64 4.96
N ARG A 848 -12.37 -3.91 4.90
CA ARG A 848 -13.18 -5.03 5.43
C ARG A 848 -13.47 -4.85 6.92
N LEU A 849 -12.46 -4.48 7.70
CA LEU A 849 -12.61 -4.20 9.13
C LEU A 849 -13.57 -3.04 9.38
N THR A 850 -13.39 -1.92 8.68
CA THR A 850 -14.25 -0.73 8.78
C THR A 850 -15.70 -1.04 8.42
N GLU A 851 -15.93 -1.71 7.29
CA GLU A 851 -17.26 -2.16 6.85
C GLU A 851 -17.92 -3.03 7.92
N GLN A 852 -17.19 -3.96 8.51
CA GLN A 852 -17.73 -4.84 9.54
C GLN A 852 -18.09 -4.09 10.83
N ILE A 853 -17.26 -3.13 11.27
CA ILE A 853 -17.56 -2.28 12.42
C ILE A 853 -18.79 -1.41 12.16
N LEU A 854 -18.93 -0.86 10.95
CA LEU A 854 -20.09 -0.07 10.52
C LEU A 854 -21.36 -0.90 10.53
N VAL A 855 -21.33 -2.08 9.91
CA VAL A 855 -22.48 -2.99 9.88
C VAL A 855 -22.85 -3.43 11.29
N ASP A 856 -21.86 -3.74 12.14
CA ASP A 856 -22.11 -4.09 13.55
C ASP A 856 -22.86 -2.98 14.29
N PHE A 857 -22.41 -1.73 14.14
CA PHE A 857 -23.08 -0.57 14.73
C PHE A 857 -24.51 -0.39 14.19
N LEU A 858 -24.72 -0.51 12.88
CA LEU A 858 -26.05 -0.37 12.26
C LEU A 858 -26.99 -1.49 12.71
N MET A 859 -26.52 -2.74 12.81
CA MET A 859 -27.33 -3.87 13.26
C MET A 859 -27.66 -3.80 14.74
N ARG A 860 -26.73 -3.34 15.59
CA ARG A 860 -27.05 -3.02 16.99
C ARG A 860 -28.16 -1.98 17.08
N THR A 861 -28.03 -0.89 16.33
CA THR A 861 -29.02 0.19 16.31
C THR A 861 -30.39 -0.30 15.79
N PHE A 862 -30.39 -1.16 14.77
CA PHE A 862 -31.61 -1.80 14.26
C PHE A 862 -32.29 -2.67 15.32
N LEU A 863 -31.53 -3.54 16.00
CA LEU A 863 -32.09 -4.50 16.96
C LEU A 863 -32.48 -3.85 18.30
N GLU A 864 -31.84 -2.75 18.68
CA GLU A 864 -32.10 -2.05 19.94
C GLU A 864 -33.16 -0.94 19.80
N THR A 865 -33.16 -0.20 18.69
CA THR A 865 -34.04 0.98 18.51
C THR A 865 -34.82 0.99 17.19
N GLY A 866 -34.62 0.03 16.29
CA GLY A 866 -35.26 0.03 14.98
C GLY A 866 -34.83 1.19 14.08
N PHE A 867 -33.60 1.69 14.25
CA PHE A 867 -33.09 2.94 13.68
C PHE A 867 -33.80 4.23 14.15
N ASN A 868 -34.72 4.15 15.10
CA ASN A 868 -35.30 5.34 15.70
C ASN A 868 -34.36 5.94 16.75
N ASN A 869 -34.47 7.25 16.95
CA ASN A 869 -33.82 7.91 18.07
C ASN A 869 -34.33 7.34 19.41
N LYS A 870 -33.42 7.26 20.39
CA LYS A 870 -33.68 6.72 21.75
C LYS A 870 -34.88 7.38 22.47
N HIS A 871 -35.37 8.52 21.97
CA HIS A 871 -36.50 9.29 22.53
C HIS A 871 -37.88 8.92 21.98
N THR A 872 -37.98 7.99 21.03
CA THR A 872 -39.30 7.53 20.54
C THR A 872 -39.98 6.63 21.57
N VAL A 873 -41.24 6.93 21.92
CA VAL A 873 -41.97 6.35 23.07
C VAL A 873 -42.54 4.94 22.79
N GLY A 874 -42.15 4.28 21.70
CA GLY A 874 -42.67 2.96 21.31
C GLY A 874 -41.56 1.99 20.89
N LYS A 875 -41.67 0.73 21.32
CA LYS A 875 -40.82 -0.35 20.78
C LYS A 875 -41.26 -0.65 19.35
N THR A 876 -40.32 -0.68 18.42
CA THR A 876 -40.59 -1.07 17.03
C THR A 876 -40.91 -2.57 16.94
N GLN A 877 -41.40 -3.01 15.78
CA GLN A 877 -41.88 -4.39 15.60
C GLN A 877 -40.73 -5.41 15.70
N GLU A 878 -39.57 -5.06 15.16
CA GLU A 878 -38.32 -5.81 15.25
C GLU A 878 -37.81 -5.92 16.68
N VAL A 879 -37.76 -4.82 17.46
CA VAL A 879 -37.38 -4.84 18.88
C VAL A 879 -38.35 -5.72 19.68
N THR A 880 -39.65 -5.61 19.40
CA THR A 880 -40.67 -6.42 20.07
C THR A 880 -40.52 -7.91 19.74
N ALA A 881 -40.25 -8.25 18.48
CA ALA A 881 -40.04 -9.63 18.04
C ALA A 881 -38.79 -10.25 18.69
N VAL A 882 -37.69 -9.50 18.78
CA VAL A 882 -36.45 -9.94 19.43
C VAL A 882 -36.66 -10.17 20.93
N LEU A 883 -37.34 -9.26 21.62
CA LEU A 883 -37.65 -9.43 23.04
C LEU A 883 -38.59 -10.61 23.30
N LYS A 884 -39.59 -10.80 22.44
CA LYS A 884 -40.48 -11.96 22.48
C LYS A 884 -39.69 -13.26 22.29
N PHE A 885 -38.78 -13.30 21.33
CA PHE A 885 -37.91 -14.44 21.11
C PHE A 885 -37.07 -14.76 22.35
N TYR A 886 -36.45 -13.76 23.00
CA TYR A 886 -35.67 -13.99 24.22
C TYR A 886 -36.46 -14.57 25.38
N ASP A 887 -37.75 -14.24 25.49
CA ASP A 887 -38.62 -14.78 26.52
C ASP A 887 -39.06 -16.22 26.19
N GLU A 888 -39.58 -16.43 24.98
CA GLU A 888 -40.14 -17.72 24.55
C GLU A 888 -39.07 -18.80 24.33
N PHE A 889 -37.87 -18.44 23.86
CA PHE A 889 -36.79 -19.40 23.56
C PHE A 889 -36.38 -20.23 24.78
N LYS A 890 -36.50 -19.65 26.00
CA LYS A 890 -36.13 -20.33 27.26
C LYS A 890 -37.05 -21.51 27.59
N TYR A 891 -38.28 -21.51 27.07
CA TYR A 891 -39.28 -22.52 27.38
C TYR A 891 -39.33 -23.66 26.34
N LEU A 892 -38.65 -23.49 25.19
CA LEU A 892 -38.53 -24.53 24.16
C LEU A 892 -37.65 -25.68 24.66
N ARG A 893 -38.14 -26.91 24.49
CA ARG A 893 -37.46 -28.12 24.96
C ARG A 893 -36.68 -28.81 23.86
N ALA A 894 -37.29 -28.97 22.69
CA ALA A 894 -36.68 -29.69 21.59
C ALA A 894 -35.67 -28.80 20.84
N GLN A 895 -34.58 -29.40 20.33
CA GLN A 895 -33.51 -28.64 19.67
C GLN A 895 -33.90 -28.19 18.26
N ASP A 896 -34.64 -29.02 17.55
CA ASP A 896 -35.27 -28.73 16.27
C ASP A 896 -36.24 -27.54 16.38
N GLU A 897 -37.10 -27.51 17.41
CA GLU A 897 -37.98 -26.36 17.68
C GLU A 897 -37.18 -25.06 17.89
N ARG A 898 -36.04 -25.12 18.59
CA ARG A 898 -35.18 -23.95 18.82
C ARG A 898 -34.50 -23.47 17.54
N ALA A 899 -33.99 -24.38 16.72
CA ALA A 899 -33.39 -24.06 15.44
C ALA A 899 -34.41 -23.43 14.48
N GLU A 900 -35.62 -24.00 14.41
CA GLU A 900 -36.72 -23.46 13.62
C GLU A 900 -37.17 -22.08 14.12
N PHE A 901 -37.29 -21.89 15.45
CA PHE A 901 -37.67 -20.60 16.02
C PHE A 901 -36.64 -19.50 15.70
N LEU A 902 -35.35 -19.82 15.78
CA LEU A 902 -34.28 -18.90 15.35
C LEU A 902 -34.38 -18.58 13.86
N LYS A 903 -34.53 -19.59 12.99
CA LYS A 903 -34.66 -19.42 11.53
C LYS A 903 -35.86 -18.52 11.18
N ASN A 904 -36.98 -18.71 11.85
CA ASN A 904 -38.19 -17.89 11.66
C ASN A 904 -37.96 -16.44 12.06
N LEU A 905 -37.29 -16.18 13.19
CA LEU A 905 -36.94 -14.81 13.59
C LEU A 905 -35.98 -14.16 12.59
N LEU A 906 -34.92 -14.86 12.17
CA LEU A 906 -33.95 -14.31 11.21
C LEU A 906 -34.59 -13.98 9.87
N THR A 907 -35.51 -14.81 9.40
CA THR A 907 -36.31 -14.54 8.18
C THR A 907 -37.16 -13.30 8.36
N PHE A 908 -37.88 -13.19 9.47
CA PHE A 908 -38.66 -11.99 9.80
C PHE A 908 -37.80 -10.73 9.86
N LEU A 909 -36.65 -10.78 10.55
CA LEU A 909 -35.74 -9.63 10.68
C LEU A 909 -35.13 -9.24 9.34
N ARG A 910 -34.80 -10.19 8.47
CA ARG A 910 -34.38 -9.93 7.10
C ARG A 910 -35.45 -9.17 6.31
N ASP A 911 -36.69 -9.64 6.36
CA ASP A 911 -37.80 -9.00 5.64
C ASP A 911 -38.06 -7.59 6.17
N ARG A 912 -37.94 -7.37 7.49
CA ARG A 912 -38.03 -6.04 8.11
C ARG A 912 -36.89 -5.13 7.71
N LEU A 913 -35.67 -5.63 7.65
CA LEU A 913 -34.52 -4.85 7.21
C LEU A 913 -34.71 -4.39 5.76
N MET A 914 -35.19 -5.26 4.88
CA MET A 914 -35.47 -4.94 3.47
C MET A 914 -36.67 -3.99 3.26
N GLN A 915 -37.54 -3.83 4.25
CA GLN A 915 -38.59 -2.80 4.21
C GLN A 915 -38.02 -1.39 4.37
N ASN A 916 -36.81 -1.24 4.95
CA ASN A 916 -36.13 0.04 5.02
C ASN A 916 -35.57 0.42 3.64
N VAL A 917 -36.00 1.58 3.13
CA VAL A 917 -35.63 2.07 1.79
C VAL A 917 -34.13 2.16 1.60
N ASP A 918 -33.37 2.55 2.64
CA ASP A 918 -31.92 2.74 2.56
C ASP A 918 -31.15 1.41 2.42
N TRP A 919 -31.67 0.30 2.94
CA TRP A 919 -31.02 -1.01 2.82
C TRP A 919 -31.14 -1.63 1.42
N ASN A 920 -32.01 -1.08 0.55
CA ASN A 920 -32.00 -1.44 -0.87
C ASN A 920 -30.71 -0.99 -1.59
N PHE A 921 -29.97 -0.05 -1.02
CA PHE A 921 -28.68 0.39 -1.53
C PHE A 921 -27.52 -0.48 -1.01
N ALA A 922 -27.80 -1.45 -0.14
CA ALA A 922 -26.75 -2.32 0.38
C ALA A 922 -26.22 -3.28 -0.70
N THR A 923 -24.91 -3.51 -0.69
CA THR A 923 -24.30 -4.56 -1.50
C THR A 923 -24.62 -5.94 -0.94
N ASP A 924 -24.51 -6.98 -1.77
CA ASP A 924 -24.71 -8.36 -1.33
C ASP A 924 -23.77 -8.75 -0.17
N THR A 925 -22.54 -8.23 -0.19
CA THR A 925 -21.55 -8.45 0.89
C THR A 925 -22.00 -7.81 2.20
N MET A 926 -22.50 -6.57 2.14
CA MET A 926 -22.99 -5.86 3.32
C MET A 926 -24.24 -6.52 3.88
N MET A 927 -25.16 -6.97 3.01
CA MET A 927 -26.35 -7.73 3.40
C MET A 927 -25.99 -9.07 4.07
N SER A 928 -25.05 -9.82 3.50
CA SER A 928 -24.59 -11.07 4.11
C SER A 928 -24.01 -10.82 5.50
N ARG A 929 -23.17 -9.79 5.66
CA ARG A 929 -22.58 -9.41 6.95
C ARG A 929 -23.63 -8.93 7.94
N ALA A 930 -24.63 -8.18 7.48
CA ALA A 930 -25.74 -7.72 8.31
C ALA A 930 -26.51 -8.90 8.89
N MET A 931 -26.83 -9.91 8.08
CA MET A 931 -27.52 -11.11 8.55
C MET A 931 -26.69 -11.95 9.52
N THR A 932 -25.40 -12.17 9.24
CA THR A 932 -24.49 -12.87 10.17
C THR A 932 -24.37 -12.12 11.50
N THR A 933 -24.30 -10.79 11.42
CA THR A 933 -24.25 -9.92 12.60
C THR A 933 -25.54 -10.04 13.42
N ILE A 934 -26.72 -9.95 12.79
CA ILE A 934 -28.02 -10.12 13.45
C ILE A 934 -28.11 -11.48 14.14
N GLU A 935 -27.75 -12.55 13.44
CA GLU A 935 -27.72 -13.91 14.00
C GLU A 935 -26.85 -13.97 15.24
N ARG A 936 -25.63 -13.44 15.16
CA ARG A 936 -24.70 -13.33 16.29
C ARG A 936 -25.28 -12.50 17.45
N TYR A 937 -26.06 -11.46 17.15
CA TYR A 937 -26.72 -10.66 18.18
C TYR A 937 -27.73 -11.46 18.98
N VAL A 938 -28.64 -12.10 18.25
CA VAL A 938 -29.77 -12.84 18.78
C VAL A 938 -29.30 -14.10 19.53
N ILE A 939 -28.43 -14.90 18.92
CA ILE A 939 -28.01 -16.19 19.48
C ILE A 939 -27.25 -16.01 20.80
N PHE A 940 -26.41 -14.97 20.90
CA PHE A 940 -25.64 -14.70 22.11
C PHE A 940 -26.53 -14.42 23.33
N ALA A 941 -27.64 -13.69 23.14
CA ALA A 941 -28.55 -13.35 24.23
C ALA A 941 -29.26 -14.59 24.81
N VAL A 942 -29.33 -15.67 24.02
CA VAL A 942 -29.88 -16.97 24.42
C VAL A 942 -28.83 -18.08 24.47
N TYR A 943 -27.54 -17.74 24.39
CA TYR A 943 -26.46 -18.70 24.12
C TYR A 943 -26.38 -19.77 25.20
N ASP A 944 -26.47 -19.41 26.47
CA ASP A 944 -26.41 -20.40 27.56
C ASP A 944 -27.52 -21.45 27.44
N ASN A 945 -28.74 -21.04 27.06
CA ASN A 945 -29.85 -21.97 26.87
C ASN A 945 -29.72 -22.78 25.58
N ALA A 946 -29.15 -22.18 24.52
CA ALA A 946 -28.95 -22.82 23.23
C ALA A 946 -27.79 -23.83 23.24
N PHE A 947 -26.70 -23.48 23.92
CA PHE A 947 -25.45 -24.25 23.98
C PHE A 947 -25.47 -25.34 25.05
N TYR A 948 -26.09 -25.08 26.21
CA TYR A 948 -26.27 -26.06 27.29
C TYR A 948 -27.77 -26.34 27.53
N PRO A 949 -28.45 -27.04 26.61
CA PRO A 949 -29.89 -27.29 26.72
C PRO A 949 -30.29 -28.04 28.00
N ASN A 950 -29.45 -28.96 28.47
CA ASN A 950 -29.64 -29.74 29.69
C ASN A 950 -28.82 -29.19 30.87
N ARG A 951 -28.25 -27.98 30.74
CA ARG A 951 -27.43 -27.28 31.75
C ARG A 951 -26.36 -28.19 32.37
N ASP A 952 -26.58 -28.63 33.61
CA ASP A 952 -25.62 -29.42 34.38
C ASP A 952 -25.21 -30.71 33.68
N ALA A 953 -26.13 -31.39 32.99
CA ALA A 953 -25.80 -32.65 32.33
C ALA A 953 -24.78 -32.45 31.20
N ASP A 954 -24.90 -31.37 30.42
CA ASP A 954 -23.98 -31.06 29.33
C ASP A 954 -22.61 -30.63 29.88
N HIS A 955 -22.60 -29.77 30.91
CA HIS A 955 -21.37 -29.42 31.64
C HIS A 955 -20.64 -30.65 32.21
N HIS A 956 -21.37 -31.60 32.79
CA HIS A 956 -20.79 -32.83 33.33
C HIS A 956 -20.20 -33.72 32.23
N ARG A 957 -20.89 -33.86 31.09
CA ARG A 957 -20.41 -34.64 29.94
C ARG A 957 -19.12 -34.07 29.36
N ASP A 958 -19.09 -32.75 29.14
CA ASP A 958 -17.88 -32.07 28.65
C ASP A 958 -16.72 -32.16 29.64
N LYS A 959 -16.98 -31.93 30.93
CA LYS A 959 -15.95 -32.02 31.97
C LYS A 959 -15.35 -33.43 32.07
N LEU A 960 -16.19 -34.47 31.97
CA LEU A 960 -15.75 -35.86 31.99
C LEU A 960 -14.86 -36.18 30.78
N LEU A 961 -15.31 -35.82 29.57
CA LEU A 961 -14.53 -36.08 28.36
C LEU A 961 -13.21 -35.31 28.37
N ARG A 962 -13.24 -34.01 28.70
CA ARG A 962 -12.05 -33.16 28.79
C ARG A 962 -11.03 -33.73 29.79
N GLY A 963 -11.48 -34.18 30.94
CA GLY A 963 -10.63 -34.80 31.96
C GLY A 963 -10.03 -36.13 31.50
N THR A 964 -10.72 -36.88 30.65
CA THR A 964 -10.24 -38.14 30.08
C THR A 964 -9.24 -37.89 28.93
N ILE A 965 -9.55 -36.95 28.03
CA ILE A 965 -8.64 -36.48 26.98
C ILE A 965 -7.35 -35.93 27.58
N ALA A 966 -7.42 -35.17 28.68
CA ALA A 966 -6.23 -34.61 29.35
C ALA A 966 -5.25 -35.72 29.78
N LYS A 967 -5.75 -36.82 30.36
CA LYS A 967 -4.91 -37.96 30.75
C LYS A 967 -4.26 -38.65 29.56
N VAL A 968 -4.98 -38.73 28.44
CA VAL A 968 -4.48 -39.36 27.21
C VAL A 968 -3.53 -38.44 26.45
N SER A 969 -3.75 -37.13 26.48
CA SER A 969 -2.89 -36.13 25.84
C SER A 969 -1.43 -36.26 26.26
N ASP A 970 -1.16 -36.58 27.53
CA ASP A 970 0.21 -36.77 28.03
C ASP A 970 0.92 -38.01 27.46
N VAL A 971 0.15 -39.04 27.07
CA VAL A 971 0.68 -40.32 26.55
C VAL A 971 0.73 -40.34 25.02
N VAL A 972 -0.11 -39.52 24.37
CA VAL A 972 -0.25 -39.55 22.90
C VAL A 972 0.88 -38.81 22.20
N THR A 973 1.64 -39.56 21.40
CA THR A 973 2.71 -39.07 20.51
C THR A 973 2.30 -39.26 19.04
N PRO A 974 2.85 -38.46 18.10
CA PRO A 974 2.54 -38.60 16.66
C PRO A 974 2.93 -39.97 16.07
N VAL A 975 3.88 -40.67 16.70
CA VAL A 975 4.42 -41.96 16.25
C VAL A 975 3.56 -43.14 16.73
N ASN A 976 2.55 -42.90 17.57
CA ASN A 976 1.76 -43.98 18.13
C ASN A 976 0.99 -44.77 17.05
N ASP A 977 1.20 -46.10 17.02
CA ASP A 977 0.62 -47.02 16.03
C ASP A 977 -0.92 -46.93 15.92
N PHE A 978 -1.62 -46.59 17.00
CA PHE A 978 -3.08 -46.51 17.00
C PHE A 978 -3.64 -45.32 16.21
N LEU A 979 -2.86 -44.25 16.00
CA LEU A 979 -3.29 -43.09 15.21
C LEU A 979 -3.05 -43.31 13.70
N LYS A 980 -2.04 -44.12 13.34
CA LYS A 980 -1.63 -44.36 11.95
C LYS A 980 -1.28 -43.08 11.18
N ILE A 981 -0.64 -42.10 11.83
CA ILE A 981 -0.16 -40.89 11.14
C ILE A 981 1.04 -41.30 10.25
N PRO A 982 1.00 -41.00 8.94
CA PRO A 982 2.12 -41.26 8.03
C PRO A 982 3.45 -40.65 8.49
N GLU A 983 4.56 -41.40 8.35
CA GLU A 983 5.90 -40.96 8.80
C GLU A 983 6.34 -39.62 8.20
N HIS A 984 5.96 -39.33 6.95
CA HIS A 984 6.31 -38.09 6.29
C HIS A 984 5.68 -36.84 6.92
N LEU A 985 4.66 -37.00 7.76
CA LEU A 985 3.98 -35.90 8.46
C LEU A 985 4.50 -35.67 9.88
N HIS A 986 5.35 -36.56 10.41
CA HIS A 986 5.85 -36.45 11.78
C HIS A 986 6.68 -35.17 12.01
N GLY A 987 7.32 -34.63 10.97
CA GLY A 987 8.11 -33.39 11.05
C GLY A 987 7.28 -32.12 11.27
N GLU A 988 5.99 -32.14 10.97
CA GLU A 988 5.08 -30.99 11.17
C GLU A 988 4.34 -31.05 12.52
N ALA A 989 4.48 -32.16 13.24
CA ALA A 989 3.89 -32.33 14.56
C ALA A 989 4.54 -31.36 15.58
N PRO A 990 3.79 -30.82 16.55
CA PRO A 990 2.41 -31.18 16.90
C PRO A 990 1.33 -30.33 16.20
N TRP A 991 1.60 -29.67 15.08
CA TRP A 991 0.66 -28.76 14.38
C TRP A 991 0.10 -27.64 15.27
N PRO A 992 0.95 -26.81 15.92
CA PRO A 992 0.51 -25.78 16.86
C PRO A 992 -0.45 -24.76 16.24
N SER A 993 -0.32 -24.45 14.94
CA SER A 993 -1.25 -23.56 14.24
C SER A 993 -2.66 -24.15 14.12
N ALA A 994 -2.79 -25.46 13.87
CA ALA A 994 -4.09 -26.11 13.81
C ALA A 994 -4.72 -26.21 15.21
N GLN A 995 -3.91 -26.49 16.24
CA GLN A 995 -4.37 -26.44 17.63
C GLN A 995 -4.87 -25.06 18.04
N ALA A 996 -4.17 -23.99 17.61
CA ALA A 996 -4.57 -22.62 17.88
C ALA A 996 -5.94 -22.30 17.25
N GLU A 997 -6.18 -22.68 16.00
CA GLU A 997 -7.49 -22.52 15.34
C GLU A 997 -8.60 -23.26 16.08
N LEU A 998 -8.33 -24.48 16.54
CA LEU A 998 -9.31 -25.28 17.27
C LEU A 998 -9.56 -24.77 18.70
N SER A 999 -8.56 -24.18 19.35
CA SER A 999 -8.70 -23.57 20.68
C SER A 999 -9.69 -22.40 20.70
N MET A 1000 -9.94 -21.78 19.53
CA MET A 1000 -10.91 -20.70 19.37
C MET A 1000 -12.36 -21.20 19.33
N LEU A 1001 -12.60 -22.51 19.24
CA LEU A 1001 -13.95 -23.09 19.10
C LEU A 1001 -14.90 -22.67 20.25
N ASP A 1002 -14.39 -22.60 21.48
CA ASP A 1002 -15.16 -22.19 22.65
C ASP A 1002 -15.43 -20.67 22.70
N ILE A 1003 -14.66 -19.87 21.96
CA ILE A 1003 -14.77 -18.40 21.94
C ILE A 1003 -15.90 -17.94 21.02
N TYR A 1004 -16.08 -18.62 19.88
CA TYR A 1004 -17.12 -18.27 18.92
C TYR A 1004 -18.51 -18.65 19.42
N VAL A 1005 -19.51 -17.84 19.06
CA VAL A 1005 -20.88 -17.95 19.60
C VAL A 1005 -21.85 -18.57 18.60
N THR A 1006 -21.69 -18.27 17.30
CA THR A 1006 -22.57 -18.81 16.26
C THR A 1006 -22.11 -20.19 15.82
N ALA A 1007 -23.04 -21.03 15.34
CA ALA A 1007 -22.67 -22.34 14.78
C ALA A 1007 -21.81 -22.20 13.52
N GLN A 1008 -22.04 -21.13 12.74
CA GLN A 1008 -21.27 -20.82 11.53
C GLN A 1008 -19.82 -20.48 11.84
N ASP A 1009 -19.58 -19.66 12.87
CA ASP A 1009 -18.23 -19.28 13.28
C ASP A 1009 -17.49 -20.49 13.89
N LYS A 1010 -18.18 -21.33 14.68
CA LYS A 1010 -17.64 -22.59 15.21
C LYS A 1010 -17.29 -23.59 14.11
N LEU A 1011 -18.13 -23.70 13.07
CA LEU A 1011 -17.83 -24.51 11.89
C LEU A 1011 -16.60 -23.94 11.14
N ASN A 1012 -16.53 -22.62 10.97
CA ASN A 1012 -15.38 -21.96 10.34
C ASN A 1012 -14.06 -22.24 11.10
N CYS A 1013 -14.09 -22.36 12.43
CA CYS A 1013 -12.93 -22.84 13.20
C CYS A 1013 -12.46 -24.24 12.78
N VAL A 1014 -13.39 -25.18 12.59
CA VAL A 1014 -13.07 -26.54 12.13
C VAL A 1014 -12.52 -26.50 10.71
N VAL A 1015 -13.13 -25.70 9.82
CA VAL A 1015 -12.67 -25.51 8.44
C VAL A 1015 -11.25 -24.92 8.41
N ARG A 1016 -10.97 -23.87 9.18
CA ARG A 1016 -9.64 -23.26 9.29
C ARG A 1016 -8.61 -24.25 9.84
N CYS A 1017 -8.97 -25.02 10.86
CA CYS A 1017 -8.12 -26.09 11.40
C CYS A 1017 -7.75 -27.11 10.30
N CYS A 1018 -8.74 -27.61 9.55
CA CYS A 1018 -8.51 -28.55 8.46
C CYS A 1018 -7.67 -27.94 7.32
N ASP A 1019 -7.87 -26.67 7.01
CA ASP A 1019 -7.09 -25.96 6.00
C ASP A 1019 -5.63 -25.75 6.40
N VAL A 1020 -5.38 -25.44 7.67
CA VAL A 1020 -4.02 -25.38 8.21
C VAL A 1020 -3.36 -26.76 8.09
N ILE A 1021 -4.06 -27.84 8.47
CA ILE A 1021 -3.53 -29.20 8.32
C ILE A 1021 -3.22 -29.49 6.84
N ASN A 1022 -4.16 -29.25 5.94
CA ASN A 1022 -3.97 -29.52 4.51
C ASN A 1022 -2.83 -28.69 3.89
N ASN A 1023 -2.65 -27.44 4.31
CA ASN A 1023 -1.54 -26.61 3.87
C ASN A 1023 -0.19 -27.12 4.38
N LEU A 1024 -0.11 -27.59 5.63
CA LEU A 1024 1.10 -28.19 6.19
C LEU A 1024 1.42 -29.56 5.56
N VAL A 1025 0.40 -30.37 5.27
CA VAL A 1025 0.53 -31.61 4.50
C VAL A 1025 1.03 -31.31 3.08
N ALA A 1026 0.52 -30.27 2.42
CA ALA A 1026 0.97 -29.89 1.07
C ALA A 1026 2.41 -29.35 1.03
N LEU A 1027 2.95 -28.86 2.15
CA LEU A 1027 4.36 -28.44 2.25
C LEU A 1027 5.31 -29.63 2.44
N SER A 1028 4.86 -30.67 3.14
CA SER A 1028 5.65 -31.87 3.45
C SER A 1028 5.57 -32.94 2.35
N SER A 1029 4.45 -33.03 1.64
CA SER A 1029 4.25 -33.98 0.55
C SER A 1029 4.67 -33.40 -0.80
N LYS A 1030 5.29 -34.22 -1.65
CA LYS A 1030 5.58 -33.85 -3.07
C LYS A 1030 4.29 -33.68 -3.89
N ASN A 1031 3.19 -34.29 -3.45
CA ASN A 1031 1.88 -34.24 -4.09
C ASN A 1031 1.04 -33.15 -3.40
N ALA A 1032 0.69 -32.09 -4.11
CA ALA A 1032 0.05 -30.90 -3.53
C ALA A 1032 -1.37 -31.09 -2.94
N VAL A 1033 -1.88 -32.33 -2.83
CA VAL A 1033 -3.26 -32.62 -2.39
C VAL A 1033 -3.23 -33.65 -1.26
N ALA A 1034 -3.64 -33.22 -0.07
CA ALA A 1034 -3.85 -34.09 1.08
C ALA A 1034 -5.07 -35.00 0.87
N SER A 1035 -4.93 -36.29 1.18
CA SER A 1035 -6.04 -37.25 1.17
C SER A 1035 -6.77 -37.29 2.52
N ALA A 1036 -7.95 -37.92 2.59
CA ALA A 1036 -8.68 -38.13 3.85
C ALA A 1036 -7.87 -38.98 4.86
N ASP A 1037 -7.05 -39.90 4.33
CA ASP A 1037 -6.16 -40.77 5.10
C ASP A 1037 -4.97 -40.01 5.70
N ASP A 1038 -4.59 -38.88 5.10
CA ASP A 1038 -3.59 -37.96 5.68
C ASP A 1038 -4.24 -37.04 6.74
N LEU A 1039 -5.45 -36.56 6.48
CA LEU A 1039 -6.14 -35.56 7.31
C LEU A 1039 -6.67 -36.13 8.63
N THR A 1040 -7.40 -37.25 8.59
CA THR A 1040 -8.17 -37.74 9.75
C THR A 1040 -7.28 -38.13 10.94
N PRO A 1041 -6.16 -38.87 10.75
CA PRO A 1041 -5.21 -39.17 11.84
C PRO A 1041 -4.64 -37.92 12.51
N VAL A 1042 -4.25 -36.92 11.70
CA VAL A 1042 -3.70 -35.65 12.19
C VAL A 1042 -4.78 -34.88 12.95
N LEU A 1043 -6.02 -34.88 12.46
CA LEU A 1043 -7.14 -34.22 13.12
C LEU A 1043 -7.45 -34.83 14.49
N VAL A 1044 -7.42 -36.16 14.62
CA VAL A 1044 -7.56 -36.85 15.92
C VAL A 1044 -6.48 -36.37 16.90
N PHE A 1045 -5.21 -36.35 16.46
CA PHE A 1045 -4.11 -35.87 17.29
C PHE A 1045 -4.29 -34.41 17.71
N VAL A 1046 -4.66 -33.54 16.77
CA VAL A 1046 -4.89 -32.10 17.02
C VAL A 1046 -6.03 -31.89 18.02
N ILE A 1047 -7.14 -32.65 17.93
CA ILE A 1047 -8.25 -32.57 18.90
C ILE A 1047 -7.78 -32.99 20.30
N ILE A 1048 -7.00 -34.07 20.41
CA ILE A 1048 -6.47 -34.54 21.70
C ILE A 1048 -5.55 -33.48 22.32
N LYS A 1049 -4.64 -32.88 21.54
CA LYS A 1049 -3.69 -31.89 22.04
C LYS A 1049 -4.34 -30.53 22.35
N ALA A 1050 -5.27 -30.07 21.52
CA ALA A 1050 -5.98 -28.82 21.76
C ALA A 1050 -6.98 -28.92 22.92
N ASN A 1051 -7.62 -30.09 23.09
CA ASN A 1051 -8.60 -30.40 24.14
C ASN A 1051 -9.62 -29.26 24.46
N PRO A 1052 -10.49 -28.88 23.49
CA PRO A 1052 -11.50 -27.82 23.69
C PRO A 1052 -12.39 -28.09 24.91
N ARG A 1053 -12.76 -27.03 25.64
CA ARG A 1053 -13.41 -27.12 26.96
C ARG A 1053 -14.79 -27.75 26.88
N ALA A 1054 -15.56 -27.41 25.83
CA ALA A 1054 -16.93 -27.86 25.65
C ALA A 1054 -17.09 -28.63 24.34
N LEU A 1055 -16.18 -29.56 24.05
CA LEU A 1055 -16.11 -30.28 22.77
C LEU A 1055 -17.45 -30.92 22.36
N LEU A 1056 -18.16 -31.58 23.27
CA LEU A 1056 -19.42 -32.25 22.96
C LEU A 1056 -20.55 -31.25 22.75
N SER A 1057 -20.65 -30.23 23.60
CA SER A 1057 -21.65 -29.18 23.44
C SER A 1057 -21.43 -28.38 22.16
N ASN A 1058 -20.17 -28.15 21.76
CA ASN A 1058 -19.84 -27.54 20.46
C ASN A 1058 -20.34 -28.39 19.28
N VAL A 1059 -20.11 -29.72 19.31
CA VAL A 1059 -20.60 -30.63 18.27
C VAL A 1059 -22.12 -30.58 18.19
N GLN A 1060 -22.80 -30.74 19.33
CA GLN A 1060 -24.27 -30.72 19.38
C GLN A 1060 -24.85 -29.39 18.91
N PHE A 1061 -24.25 -28.26 19.30
CA PHE A 1061 -24.69 -26.92 18.94
C PHE A 1061 -24.54 -26.66 17.44
N VAL A 1062 -23.41 -27.05 16.84
CA VAL A 1062 -23.21 -26.91 15.39
C VAL A 1062 -24.17 -27.81 14.62
N GLU A 1063 -24.40 -29.04 15.04
CA GLU A 1063 -25.38 -29.94 14.40
C GLU A 1063 -26.81 -29.37 14.43
N THR A 1064 -27.15 -28.63 15.49
CA THR A 1064 -28.49 -28.05 15.65
C THR A 1064 -28.67 -26.78 14.82
N PHE A 1065 -27.68 -25.88 14.80
CA PHE A 1065 -27.86 -24.52 14.28
C PHE A 1065 -27.09 -24.22 12.97
N ALA A 1066 -26.20 -25.11 12.48
CA ALA A 1066 -25.45 -24.84 11.24
C ALA A 1066 -26.30 -24.96 9.96
N GLY A 1067 -27.43 -25.67 10.02
CA GLY A 1067 -28.34 -25.87 8.89
C GLY A 1067 -27.66 -26.48 7.67
N ASP A 1068 -28.00 -26.00 6.48
CA ASP A 1068 -27.59 -26.57 5.19
C ASP A 1068 -26.06 -26.64 4.96
N ARG A 1069 -25.23 -25.86 5.68
CA ARG A 1069 -23.76 -25.85 5.50
C ARG A 1069 -23.07 -27.14 5.93
N ILE A 1070 -23.69 -27.93 6.81
CA ILE A 1070 -23.18 -29.25 7.19
C ILE A 1070 -23.75 -30.39 6.33
N GLU A 1071 -24.68 -30.09 5.43
CA GLU A 1071 -25.32 -31.10 4.58
C GLU A 1071 -24.61 -31.31 3.24
N SER A 1072 -24.02 -30.25 2.67
CA SER A 1072 -23.35 -30.34 1.37
C SER A 1072 -22.12 -29.44 1.24
N GLY A 1073 -21.23 -29.81 0.31
CA GLY A 1073 -20.03 -29.04 -0.02
C GLY A 1073 -18.81 -29.36 0.86
N ARG A 1074 -17.82 -28.47 0.81
CA ARG A 1074 -16.52 -28.64 1.49
C ARG A 1074 -16.66 -28.63 3.02
N ASP A 1075 -17.52 -27.77 3.54
CA ASP A 1075 -17.70 -27.60 4.98
C ASP A 1075 -18.32 -28.86 5.60
N ALA A 1076 -19.31 -29.46 4.92
CA ALA A 1076 -19.89 -30.75 5.28
C ALA A 1076 -18.84 -31.87 5.32
N TYR A 1077 -17.94 -31.94 4.34
CA TYR A 1077 -16.85 -32.93 4.33
C TYR A 1077 -15.92 -32.78 5.54
N TYR A 1078 -15.48 -31.55 5.86
CA TYR A 1078 -14.63 -31.31 7.04
C TYR A 1078 -15.37 -31.57 8.35
N TRP A 1079 -16.67 -31.24 8.40
CA TRP A 1079 -17.51 -31.50 9.57
C TRP A 1079 -17.66 -33.00 9.84
N VAL A 1080 -17.91 -33.81 8.80
CA VAL A 1080 -17.99 -35.27 8.92
C VAL A 1080 -16.67 -35.87 9.42
N ASN A 1081 -15.52 -35.39 8.92
CA ASN A 1081 -14.21 -35.82 9.40
C ASN A 1081 -13.98 -35.43 10.87
N PHE A 1082 -14.32 -34.21 11.25
CA PHE A 1082 -14.21 -33.75 12.64
C PHE A 1082 -15.08 -34.57 13.59
N LYS A 1083 -16.34 -34.79 13.23
CA LYS A 1083 -17.26 -35.66 14.00
C LYS A 1083 -16.72 -37.07 14.12
N SER A 1084 -16.24 -37.65 13.01
CA SER A 1084 -15.66 -39.00 12.99
C SER A 1084 -14.43 -39.09 13.89
N ALA A 1085 -13.59 -38.05 13.92
CA ALA A 1085 -12.44 -37.98 14.82
C ALA A 1085 -12.86 -37.89 16.29
N VAL A 1086 -13.90 -37.10 16.62
CA VAL A 1086 -14.45 -37.02 17.99
C VAL A 1086 -15.03 -38.36 18.44
N GLU A 1087 -15.80 -39.04 17.58
CA GLU A 1087 -16.35 -40.37 17.88
C GLU A 1087 -15.25 -41.44 18.00
N TYR A 1088 -14.19 -41.35 17.20
CA TYR A 1088 -13.01 -42.21 17.33
C TYR A 1088 -12.31 -42.02 18.67
N ILE A 1089 -12.12 -40.76 19.10
CA ILE A 1089 -11.56 -40.45 20.43
C ILE A 1089 -12.44 -41.05 21.53
N LYS A 1090 -13.77 -40.87 21.46
CA LYS A 1090 -14.70 -41.48 22.43
C LYS A 1090 -14.64 -43.01 22.48
N THR A 1091 -14.28 -43.67 21.37
CA THR A 1091 -14.21 -45.13 21.29
C THR A 1091 -12.88 -45.67 21.82
N ILE A 1092 -11.79 -44.89 21.69
CA ILE A 1092 -10.48 -45.23 22.24
C ILE A 1092 -10.44 -45.03 23.76
N LEU A 1093 -11.09 -43.98 24.25
CA LEU A 1093 -11.19 -43.63 25.67
C LEU A 1093 -12.21 -44.51 26.40
#